data_AF-S3CM00-F1
#
_entry.id   AF-S3CM00-F1
#
_cell.length_a   1.000
_cell.length_b   1.000
_cell.length_c   1.000
_cell.angle_alpha   90.00
_cell.angle_beta   90.00
_cell.angle_gamma   90.00
#
_symmetry.space_group_name_H-M   'P 1'
#
loop_
_entity.id
_entity.type
_entity.pdbx_description
1 polymer ?
#
loop_
_entity_poly.entity_id
_entity_poly.type
_entity_poly.pdbx_seq_one_letter_code
_entity_poly.pdbx_strand_id
1 'polypeptide(L)'
;MSSYMEGSSPQSITALLTTWTNKYRYRDLRPALRYSDEVQQARQEDLPLVALESTIYTHGFPYPDNVDLALGLEQVVRDNGGVPATIGFIDGEICVGMTKDQLVRLASAAGKPETMKISRRDLPYITGMRLAGRPITGGTTISGTMMIAQRAGIRVFGTGGLGGVHRGGQDTMDISADLTELGRTTVAVVSSGCKSFLDLPRTLEFLETQGVPVCTFADGRTGDVDIPAFYTRESGVKSPFTIQNAKEAAAMIFAQAHLRSTKGVMGGLLFANPIPKEFSIPKAEIDLAINQAVQEAADQGFHGHSNTPFILARIKDLTKGNSIPANRALIRSNVKVATQVAIELEKLRSFYRKEDAQRKAEERNKYGDNPPAAMISSKDRKKTQSQENSDPPTISSEARNESSMKKIVLQSPPDLVVFGSLAVDLACDHSPVDSTNSTDAGPLMKTSNPSIIKQTIGGVGHNVALAAHIASGALKVRLCSVVGADSTGSETLTAIEAEGLDTTGILTHPEARTAQYVAINDGKKDLVLAMSDMKILSEAKPKPSWVLSNAMTAKVAIVDGNWDPMELQKLFITLKKANKSLKTIFEPVSVPKAANLFKKSTYHTIEKAFPHNLVDIATPNTFELSAMYTAAKENGFLECQEWWALVDAFGIPSTGARDRFVQITNAKMTDEGIPHQTIQLLPYIPTILTKLGADGVLLTQLMTPHDPRLTDSQHTRYILSRNSNGTKTVGGVYMRHFPTQEVVKEIVSVNGVGDTFLGVLAAGLAKGKALDSSLIDLAQKAAGLTLGSKEAVSPELKDLQEEFESLP
;
A
#
# COMPACT_ATOMS: atom_id res chain seq x y z
N MET A 1 -36.53 -38.11 3.29
CA MET A 1 -35.27 -37.52 3.80
C MET A 1 -35.30 -37.49 5.33
N SER A 2 -35.30 -38.66 5.96
CA SER A 2 -35.29 -38.80 7.42
C SER A 2 -34.48 -40.05 7.76
N SER A 3 -33.15 -39.93 7.76
CA SER A 3 -32.22 -40.93 8.31
C SER A 3 -30.76 -40.49 8.19
N TYR A 4 -30.36 -39.31 8.70
CA TYR A 4 -28.93 -38.98 8.90
C TYR A 4 -28.80 -37.87 9.94
N MET A 5 -29.22 -38.13 11.18
CA MET A 5 -28.92 -37.27 12.33
C MET A 5 -28.95 -38.14 13.58
N GLU A 6 -27.84 -38.80 13.89
CA GLU A 6 -27.53 -39.28 15.24
C GLU A 6 -26.03 -39.56 15.37
N GLY A 7 -25.40 -38.93 16.35
CA GLY A 7 -24.06 -39.32 16.84
C GLY A 7 -22.92 -38.35 16.55
N SER A 8 -22.88 -37.20 17.21
CA SER A 8 -21.62 -36.48 17.52
C SER A 8 -21.85 -35.54 18.71
N SER A 9 -21.18 -35.77 19.84
CA SER A 9 -21.23 -34.88 20.99
C SER A 9 -20.56 -33.52 20.69
N PRO A 10 -20.94 -32.41 21.37
CA PRO A 10 -20.36 -31.08 21.16
C PRO A 10 -18.86 -30.96 21.47
N GLN A 11 -18.24 -32.01 22.01
CA GLN A 11 -16.82 -32.05 22.36
C GLN A 11 -15.90 -32.37 21.17
N SER A 12 -16.42 -32.83 20.02
CA SER A 12 -15.58 -33.22 18.87
C SER A 12 -15.10 -32.05 18.01
N ILE A 13 -15.90 -30.97 17.88
CA ILE A 13 -15.56 -29.81 17.03
C ILE A 13 -14.44 -28.99 17.68
N THR A 14 -14.51 -28.74 18.99
CA THR A 14 -13.47 -28.02 19.73
C THR A 14 -12.16 -28.81 19.73
N ALA A 15 -12.21 -30.14 19.85
CA ALA A 15 -11.02 -30.99 19.77
C ALA A 15 -10.39 -31.00 18.37
N LEU A 16 -11.19 -31.01 17.30
CA LEU A 16 -10.76 -30.90 15.89
C LEU A 16 -10.15 -29.53 15.58
N LEU A 17 -10.77 -28.44 16.06
CA LEU A 17 -10.25 -27.08 15.93
C LEU A 17 -8.95 -26.91 16.72
N THR A 18 -8.86 -27.47 17.92
CA THR A 18 -7.66 -27.41 18.77
C THR A 18 -6.51 -28.23 18.19
N THR A 19 -6.78 -29.37 17.53
CA THR A 19 -5.75 -30.13 16.79
C THR A 19 -5.32 -29.43 15.50
N TRP A 20 -6.23 -28.73 14.81
CA TRP A 20 -5.88 -27.88 13.65
C TRP A 20 -5.01 -26.68 14.05
N THR A 21 -5.35 -25.98 15.12
CA THR A 21 -4.61 -24.79 15.60
C THR A 21 -3.27 -25.12 16.26
N ASN A 22 -3.13 -26.31 16.87
CA ASN A 22 -1.85 -26.75 17.44
C ASN A 22 -0.89 -27.36 16.42
N LYS A 23 -1.38 -27.84 15.26
CA LYS A 23 -0.54 -28.44 14.21
C LYS A 23 -0.01 -27.42 13.20
N TYR A 24 -0.67 -26.27 13.05
CA TYR A 24 -0.26 -25.22 12.11
C TYR A 24 -0.38 -23.84 12.76
N ARG A 25 0.75 -23.17 13.07
CA ARG A 25 0.69 -21.74 13.45
C ARG A 25 0.23 -20.93 12.23
N TYR A 26 -0.40 -19.78 12.42
CA TYR A 26 -0.87 -18.91 11.31
C TYR A 26 0.23 -18.53 10.28
N ARG A 27 1.51 -18.56 10.68
CA ARG A 27 2.67 -18.41 9.79
C ARG A 27 2.91 -19.63 8.87
N ASP A 28 2.49 -20.81 9.30
CA ASP A 28 2.68 -22.10 8.63
C ASP A 28 1.53 -22.43 7.64
N LEU A 29 0.40 -21.69 7.70
CA LEU A 29 -0.75 -21.85 6.81
C LEU A 29 -0.67 -21.01 5.52
N ARG A 30 0.26 -20.05 5.43
CA ARG A 30 0.49 -19.34 4.16
C ARG A 30 1.17 -20.31 3.20
N PRO A 31 0.71 -20.46 1.95
CA PRO A 31 1.48 -21.15 0.93
C PRO A 31 2.85 -20.46 0.78
N ALA A 32 3.86 -21.04 1.42
CA ALA A 32 5.22 -20.53 1.41
C ALA A 32 5.88 -20.95 0.10
N LEU A 33 6.71 -20.06 -0.44
CA LEU A 33 7.58 -20.40 -1.54
C LEU A 33 8.76 -21.19 -0.97
N ARG A 34 8.95 -22.41 -1.46
CA ARG A 34 10.10 -23.25 -1.13
C ARG A 34 11.18 -23.01 -2.17
N TYR A 35 12.26 -22.35 -1.77
CA TYR A 35 13.42 -22.11 -2.63
C TYR A 35 14.39 -23.28 -2.55
N SER A 36 15.08 -23.60 -3.65
CA SER A 36 16.31 -24.40 -3.56
C SER A 36 17.41 -23.60 -2.88
N ASP A 37 18.41 -24.28 -2.32
CA ASP A 37 19.56 -23.63 -1.70
C ASP A 37 20.29 -22.71 -2.70
N GLU A 38 20.43 -23.14 -3.95
CA GLU A 38 21.03 -22.37 -5.05
C GLU A 38 20.27 -21.06 -5.32
N VAL A 39 18.94 -21.13 -5.41
CA VAL A 39 18.10 -19.92 -5.61
C VAL A 39 18.12 -19.04 -4.37
N GLN A 40 18.08 -19.61 -3.18
CA GLN A 40 18.13 -18.87 -1.93
C GLN A 40 19.45 -18.09 -1.78
N GLN A 41 20.58 -18.71 -2.13
CA GLN A 41 21.89 -18.07 -2.19
C GLN A 41 21.93 -16.98 -3.25
N ALA A 42 21.49 -17.27 -4.47
CA ALA A 42 21.45 -16.31 -5.57
C ALA A 42 20.67 -15.03 -5.21
N ARG A 43 19.59 -15.15 -4.43
CA ARG A 43 18.83 -14.00 -3.94
C ARG A 43 19.56 -13.17 -2.89
N GLN A 44 20.40 -13.79 -2.07
CA GLN A 44 21.18 -13.11 -1.05
C GLN A 44 22.39 -12.40 -1.66
N GLU A 45 22.94 -12.96 -2.73
CA GLU A 45 24.13 -12.48 -3.43
C GLU A 45 23.81 -11.63 -4.66
N ASP A 46 22.53 -11.32 -4.92
CA ASP A 46 22.07 -10.58 -6.11
C ASP A 46 22.57 -11.19 -7.44
N LEU A 47 22.59 -12.52 -7.53
CA LEU A 47 22.96 -13.25 -8.75
C LEU A 47 21.80 -13.26 -9.76
N PRO A 48 22.11 -13.32 -11.07
CA PRO A 48 21.11 -13.25 -12.14
C PRO A 48 20.21 -14.50 -12.19
N LEU A 49 19.03 -14.38 -11.57
CA LEU A 49 18.01 -15.43 -11.54
C LEU A 49 17.13 -15.43 -12.81
N VAL A 50 16.90 -16.62 -13.36
CA VAL A 50 16.05 -16.85 -14.54
C VAL A 50 14.96 -17.84 -14.17
N ALA A 51 13.70 -17.40 -14.19
CA ALA A 51 12.57 -18.30 -14.01
C ALA A 51 12.41 -19.22 -15.23
N LEU A 52 11.97 -20.45 -15.00
CA LEU A 52 11.57 -21.42 -16.03
C LEU A 52 10.23 -22.05 -15.64
N GLU A 53 9.34 -22.27 -16.62
CA GLU A 53 8.06 -22.94 -16.38
C GLU A 53 8.21 -24.46 -16.33
N SER A 54 7.16 -25.15 -15.87
CA SER A 54 7.14 -26.62 -15.78
C SER A 54 5.97 -27.29 -16.52
N THR A 55 5.00 -26.53 -17.05
CA THR A 55 3.98 -27.09 -17.95
C THR A 55 4.61 -27.65 -19.21
N ILE A 56 5.70 -27.05 -19.70
CA ILE A 56 6.43 -27.56 -20.85
C ILE A 56 6.96 -28.98 -20.64
N TYR A 57 7.34 -29.36 -19.41
CA TYR A 57 7.81 -30.72 -19.10
C TYR A 57 6.66 -31.69 -18.85
N THR A 58 5.57 -31.23 -18.24
CA THR A 58 4.45 -32.10 -17.82
C THR A 58 3.41 -32.31 -18.92
N HIS A 59 3.25 -31.34 -19.83
CA HIS A 59 2.21 -31.32 -20.86
C HIS A 59 2.71 -30.89 -22.25
N GLY A 60 3.96 -30.41 -22.37
CA GLY A 60 4.50 -29.90 -23.63
C GLY A 60 5.42 -30.86 -24.38
N PHE A 61 6.04 -31.81 -23.68
CA PHE A 61 6.95 -32.81 -24.24
C PHE A 61 6.63 -34.22 -23.71
N PRO A 62 6.83 -35.27 -24.52
CA PRO A 62 6.66 -36.64 -24.08
C PRO A 62 7.79 -37.06 -23.12
N TYR A 63 7.49 -38.01 -22.25
CA TYR A 63 8.49 -38.72 -21.46
C TYR A 63 9.19 -39.80 -22.32
N PRO A 64 10.51 -40.02 -22.21
CA PRO A 64 11.47 -39.38 -21.28
C PRO A 64 12.12 -38.08 -21.80
N ASP A 65 11.86 -37.67 -23.04
CA ASP A 65 12.52 -36.51 -23.66
C ASP A 65 12.34 -35.19 -22.88
N ASN A 66 11.24 -35.08 -22.13
CA ASN A 66 10.93 -33.97 -21.26
C ASN A 66 11.90 -33.82 -20.07
N VAL A 67 12.47 -34.91 -19.56
CA VAL A 67 13.48 -34.90 -18.49
C VAL A 67 14.79 -34.30 -19.01
N ASP A 68 15.24 -34.77 -20.17
CA ASP A 68 16.46 -34.27 -20.82
C ASP A 68 16.32 -32.80 -21.19
N LEU A 69 15.12 -32.39 -21.64
CA LEU A 69 14.82 -30.98 -21.86
C LEU A 69 14.92 -30.19 -20.55
N ALA A 70 14.26 -30.65 -19.49
CA ALA A 70 14.22 -29.93 -18.21
C ALA A 70 15.63 -29.70 -17.63
N LEU A 71 16.44 -30.77 -17.56
CA LEU A 71 17.82 -30.69 -17.08
C LEU A 71 18.70 -29.86 -18.02
N GLY A 72 18.51 -30.02 -19.33
CA GLY A 72 19.26 -29.29 -20.34
C GLY A 72 19.01 -27.77 -20.29
N LEU A 73 17.77 -27.33 -20.02
CA LEU A 73 17.46 -25.90 -19.93
C LEU A 73 18.05 -25.27 -18.67
N GLU A 74 18.04 -25.95 -17.53
CA GLU A 74 18.73 -25.44 -16.35
C GLU A 74 20.25 -25.35 -16.58
N GLN A 75 20.84 -26.33 -17.28
CA GLN A 75 22.25 -26.29 -17.65
C GLN A 75 22.56 -25.10 -18.57
N VAL A 76 21.68 -24.79 -19.53
CA VAL A 76 21.84 -23.61 -20.41
C VAL A 76 21.90 -22.32 -19.60
N VAL A 77 21.08 -22.17 -18.56
CA VAL A 77 21.15 -21.00 -17.67
C VAL A 77 22.51 -20.95 -16.97
N ARG A 78 22.97 -22.07 -16.40
CA ARG A 78 24.26 -22.15 -15.69
C ARG A 78 25.45 -21.88 -16.61
N ASP A 79 25.48 -22.49 -17.78
CA ASP A 79 26.55 -22.33 -18.79
C ASP A 79 26.69 -20.87 -19.26
N ASN A 80 25.62 -20.08 -19.17
CA ASN A 80 25.62 -18.68 -19.55
C ASN A 80 25.80 -17.74 -18.35
N GLY A 81 26.03 -18.25 -17.13
CA GLY A 81 26.32 -17.46 -15.93
C GLY A 81 25.09 -17.02 -15.14
N GLY A 82 23.93 -17.62 -15.37
CA GLY A 82 22.70 -17.40 -14.59
C GLY A 82 22.44 -18.49 -13.55
N VAL A 83 21.44 -18.25 -12.70
CA VAL A 83 20.90 -19.25 -11.77
C VAL A 83 19.47 -19.62 -12.17
N PRO A 84 19.21 -20.90 -12.52
CA PRO A 84 17.88 -21.32 -12.95
C PRO A 84 16.93 -21.48 -11.77
N ALA A 85 15.71 -20.98 -11.95
CA ALA A 85 14.62 -21.14 -11.01
C ALA A 85 13.44 -21.79 -11.72
N THR A 86 13.50 -23.11 -11.93
CA THR A 86 12.35 -23.87 -12.41
C THR A 86 11.23 -23.84 -11.37
N ILE A 87 10.04 -23.42 -11.79
CA ILE A 87 8.89 -23.20 -10.89
C ILE A 87 7.80 -24.23 -11.17
N GLY A 88 7.27 -24.84 -10.12
CA GLY A 88 6.18 -25.81 -10.20
C GLY A 88 5.74 -26.31 -8.83
N PHE A 89 4.93 -27.35 -8.82
CA PHE A 89 4.36 -27.89 -7.59
C PHE A 89 4.74 -29.36 -7.39
N ILE A 90 5.30 -29.66 -6.22
CA ILE A 90 5.52 -31.03 -5.74
C ILE A 90 4.69 -31.22 -4.48
N ASP A 91 3.75 -32.16 -4.51
CA ASP A 91 2.86 -32.45 -3.38
C ASP A 91 2.15 -31.18 -2.83
N GLY A 92 1.78 -30.27 -3.73
CA GLY A 92 1.14 -28.98 -3.44
C GLY A 92 2.06 -27.91 -2.85
N GLU A 93 3.35 -28.18 -2.68
CA GLU A 93 4.34 -27.16 -2.30
C GLU A 93 4.77 -26.36 -3.53
N ILE A 94 4.85 -25.04 -3.39
CA ILE A 94 5.36 -24.16 -4.45
C ILE A 94 6.88 -24.22 -4.44
N CYS A 95 7.49 -24.88 -5.42
CA CYS A 95 8.95 -24.94 -5.56
C CYS A 95 9.44 -23.84 -6.50
N VAL A 96 10.49 -23.12 -6.09
CA VAL A 96 11.18 -22.08 -6.86
C VAL A 96 12.67 -22.43 -6.92
N GLY A 97 13.10 -22.96 -8.07
CA GLY A 97 14.36 -23.72 -8.15
C GLY A 97 14.12 -25.13 -7.64
N MET A 98 14.14 -26.10 -8.55
CA MET A 98 13.93 -27.50 -8.24
C MET A 98 15.28 -28.22 -8.18
N THR A 99 15.42 -29.15 -7.25
CA THR A 99 16.55 -30.09 -7.31
C THR A 99 16.40 -31.01 -8.52
N LYS A 100 17.50 -31.63 -8.95
CA LYS A 100 17.49 -32.64 -10.02
C LYS A 100 16.41 -33.70 -9.78
N ASP A 101 16.31 -34.22 -8.56
CA ASP A 101 15.33 -35.26 -8.22
C ASP A 101 13.89 -34.75 -8.26
N GLN A 102 13.63 -33.52 -7.80
CA GLN A 102 12.32 -32.90 -7.91
C GLN A 102 11.91 -32.67 -9.36
N LEU A 103 12.85 -32.22 -10.20
CA LEU A 103 12.62 -31.95 -11.61
C LEU A 103 12.34 -33.24 -12.39
N VAL A 104 13.13 -34.29 -12.16
CA VAL A 104 12.89 -35.64 -12.70
C VAL A 104 11.54 -36.15 -12.22
N ARG A 105 11.22 -36.02 -10.93
CA ARG A 105 9.92 -36.43 -10.37
C ARG A 105 8.75 -35.73 -11.05
N LEU A 106 8.85 -34.43 -11.29
CA LEU A 106 7.81 -33.64 -11.97
C LEU A 106 7.66 -34.04 -13.43
N ALA A 107 8.76 -34.15 -14.17
CA ALA A 107 8.75 -34.53 -15.58
C ALA A 107 8.25 -35.98 -15.80
N SER A 108 8.63 -36.92 -14.92
CA SER A 108 8.11 -38.29 -14.91
C SER A 108 6.63 -38.40 -14.56
N ALA A 109 6.01 -37.32 -14.10
CA ALA A 109 4.56 -37.26 -13.85
C ALA A 109 3.77 -36.87 -15.12
N ALA A 110 4.45 -36.56 -16.23
CA ALA A 110 3.79 -36.21 -17.50
C ALA A 110 2.82 -37.30 -17.97
N GLY A 111 1.65 -36.87 -18.48
CA GLY A 111 0.61 -37.77 -18.98
C GLY A 111 -0.20 -38.52 -17.92
N LYS A 112 0.14 -38.38 -16.63
CA LYS A 112 -0.63 -39.01 -15.55
C LYS A 112 -1.88 -38.17 -15.21
N PRO A 113 -3.07 -38.78 -15.00
CA PRO A 113 -4.31 -38.05 -14.70
C PRO A 113 -4.24 -37.14 -13.46
N GLU A 114 -3.41 -37.50 -12.48
CA GLU A 114 -3.19 -36.76 -11.24
C GLU A 114 -2.27 -35.54 -11.40
N THR A 115 -1.57 -35.40 -12.53
CA THR A 115 -0.67 -34.27 -12.79
C THR A 115 -1.45 -33.08 -13.33
N MET A 116 -1.51 -32.02 -12.53
CA MET A 116 -2.29 -30.84 -12.89
C MET A 116 -1.49 -29.86 -13.77
N LYS A 117 -2.12 -29.29 -14.79
CA LYS A 117 -1.66 -28.09 -15.50
C LYS A 117 -2.15 -26.85 -14.75
N ILE A 118 -1.25 -25.98 -14.31
CA ILE A 118 -1.56 -24.92 -13.33
C ILE A 118 -1.42 -23.54 -13.97
N SER A 119 -2.54 -22.86 -14.18
CA SER A 119 -2.62 -21.43 -14.51
C SER A 119 -2.92 -20.60 -13.26
N ARG A 120 -3.00 -19.26 -13.39
CA ARG A 120 -3.29 -18.35 -12.26
C ARG A 120 -4.52 -18.80 -11.46
N ARG A 121 -5.60 -19.18 -12.15
CA ARG A 121 -6.87 -19.58 -11.52
C ARG A 121 -6.77 -20.89 -10.72
N ASP A 122 -5.79 -21.74 -11.05
CA ASP A 122 -5.63 -23.06 -10.46
C ASP A 122 -4.76 -23.01 -9.19
N LEU A 123 -4.02 -21.92 -8.97
CA LEU A 123 -3.15 -21.72 -7.80
C LEU A 123 -3.90 -21.84 -6.46
N PRO A 124 -5.08 -21.21 -6.25
CA PRO A 124 -5.83 -21.39 -5.00
C PRO A 124 -6.30 -22.84 -4.81
N TYR A 125 -6.66 -23.54 -5.89
CA TYR A 125 -7.11 -24.92 -5.82
C TYR A 125 -5.98 -25.85 -5.36
N ILE A 126 -4.83 -25.84 -6.04
CA ILE A 126 -3.72 -26.74 -5.68
C ILE A 126 -3.16 -26.46 -4.29
N THR A 127 -3.02 -25.19 -3.92
CA THR A 127 -2.55 -24.80 -2.58
C THR A 127 -3.58 -25.12 -1.50
N GLY A 128 -4.87 -24.93 -1.79
CA GLY A 128 -5.97 -25.28 -0.89
C GLY A 128 -6.12 -26.80 -0.70
N MET A 129 -5.95 -27.59 -1.75
CA MET A 129 -6.00 -29.06 -1.65
C MET A 129 -4.88 -29.61 -0.77
N ARG A 130 -3.68 -29.01 -0.81
CA ARG A 130 -2.62 -29.33 0.16
C ARG A 130 -3.05 -29.06 1.60
N LEU A 131 -3.67 -27.91 1.88
CA LEU A 131 -4.18 -27.58 3.22
C LEU A 131 -5.27 -28.56 3.68
N ALA A 132 -6.07 -29.06 2.74
CA ALA A 132 -7.08 -30.09 2.98
C ALA A 132 -6.51 -31.52 3.08
N GLY A 133 -5.19 -31.69 3.08
CA GLY A 133 -4.54 -33.01 3.19
C GLY A 133 -4.55 -33.84 1.90
N ARG A 134 -4.84 -33.21 0.75
CA ARG A 134 -4.87 -33.81 -0.59
C ARG A 134 -3.80 -33.17 -1.48
N PRO A 135 -2.51 -33.42 -1.23
CA PRO A 135 -1.44 -32.81 -2.02
C PRO A 135 -1.51 -33.23 -3.49
N ILE A 136 -1.28 -32.29 -4.41
CA ILE A 136 -1.30 -32.52 -5.86
C ILE A 136 0.04 -32.04 -6.45
N THR A 137 0.59 -32.78 -7.39
CA THR A 137 1.78 -32.39 -8.16
C THR A 137 1.35 -31.79 -9.50
N GLY A 138 2.03 -30.75 -9.98
CA GLY A 138 1.65 -30.15 -11.24
C GLY A 138 2.62 -29.10 -11.78
N GLY A 139 2.57 -28.93 -13.09
CA GLY A 139 3.38 -27.98 -13.82
C GLY A 139 2.70 -26.62 -13.95
N THR A 140 3.45 -25.53 -13.77
CA THR A 140 2.93 -24.16 -13.94
C THR A 140 3.03 -23.73 -15.39
N THR A 141 1.98 -23.11 -15.90
CA THR A 141 1.94 -22.40 -17.20
C THR A 141 2.67 -21.07 -17.09
N ILE A 142 2.88 -20.36 -18.19
CA ILE A 142 3.45 -19.00 -18.18
C ILE A 142 2.77 -18.11 -17.16
N SER A 143 1.44 -18.03 -17.17
CA SER A 143 0.68 -17.24 -16.20
C SER A 143 0.97 -17.62 -14.73
N GLY A 144 0.98 -18.93 -14.41
CA GLY A 144 1.28 -19.42 -13.07
C GLY A 144 2.74 -19.16 -12.65
N THR A 145 3.68 -19.38 -13.57
CA THR A 145 5.11 -19.16 -13.36
C THR A 145 5.39 -17.68 -13.10
N MET A 146 4.82 -16.76 -13.88
CA MET A 146 5.00 -15.31 -13.71
C MET A 146 4.57 -14.84 -12.32
N MET A 147 3.39 -15.26 -11.85
CA MET A 147 2.88 -14.87 -10.54
C MET A 147 3.80 -15.32 -9.40
N ILE A 148 4.31 -16.55 -9.48
CA ILE A 148 5.25 -17.09 -8.49
C ILE A 148 6.62 -16.43 -8.59
N ALA A 149 7.13 -16.21 -9.82
CA ALA A 149 8.40 -15.54 -10.08
C ALA A 149 8.41 -14.11 -9.52
N GLN A 150 7.35 -13.34 -9.74
CA GLN A 150 7.23 -11.99 -9.18
C GLN A 150 7.26 -12.03 -7.65
N ARG A 151 6.53 -12.97 -7.02
CA ARG A 151 6.53 -13.16 -5.56
C ARG A 151 7.90 -13.62 -5.03
N ALA A 152 8.68 -14.33 -5.84
CA ALA A 152 10.06 -14.72 -5.55
C ALA A 152 11.07 -13.58 -5.78
N GLY A 153 10.67 -12.45 -6.38
CA GLY A 153 11.55 -11.35 -6.75
C GLY A 153 12.33 -11.57 -8.06
N ILE A 154 11.99 -12.61 -8.82
CA ILE A 154 12.63 -12.94 -10.12
C ILE A 154 11.96 -12.11 -11.21
N ARG A 155 12.77 -11.47 -12.06
CA ARG A 155 12.30 -10.46 -13.04
C ARG A 155 12.35 -10.91 -14.49
N VAL A 156 13.07 -11.99 -14.79
CA VAL A 156 13.25 -12.52 -16.14
C VAL A 156 12.83 -13.97 -16.18
N PHE A 157 12.05 -14.32 -17.20
CA PHE A 157 11.49 -15.65 -17.41
C PHE A 157 11.71 -16.07 -18.86
N GLY A 158 12.40 -17.20 -19.07
CA GLY A 158 12.56 -17.82 -20.40
C GLY A 158 11.57 -18.97 -20.63
N THR A 159 10.91 -18.97 -21.78
CA THR A 159 10.00 -20.05 -22.23
C THR A 159 10.11 -20.27 -23.74
N GLY A 160 9.43 -21.29 -24.27
CA GLY A 160 9.29 -21.51 -25.70
C GLY A 160 8.43 -20.45 -26.38
N GLY A 161 7.13 -20.41 -26.07
CA GLY A 161 6.17 -19.59 -26.81
C GLY A 161 4.94 -19.26 -25.98
N LEU A 162 4.53 -18.00 -26.03
CA LEU A 162 3.39 -17.48 -25.29
C LEU A 162 2.08 -18.16 -25.73
N GLY A 163 1.12 -18.32 -24.81
CA GLY A 163 -0.28 -18.44 -25.22
C GLY A 163 -0.78 -17.17 -25.92
N GLY A 164 -2.03 -17.13 -26.33
CA GLY A 164 -2.56 -15.97 -27.02
C GLY A 164 -4.04 -16.07 -27.31
N VAL A 165 -4.52 -15.21 -28.20
CA VAL A 165 -5.88 -15.29 -28.74
C VAL A 165 -5.89 -16.46 -29.73
N HIS A 166 -6.81 -17.42 -29.54
CA HIS A 166 -6.98 -18.50 -30.50
C HIS A 166 -7.62 -17.99 -31.80
N ARG A 167 -7.41 -18.68 -32.92
CA ARG A 167 -8.11 -18.34 -34.18
C ARG A 167 -9.62 -18.51 -33.99
N GLY A 168 -10.40 -17.51 -34.36
CA GLY A 168 -11.84 -17.44 -34.03
C GLY A 168 -12.13 -16.94 -32.61
N GLY A 169 -11.11 -16.50 -31.87
CA GLY A 169 -11.21 -16.06 -30.48
C GLY A 169 -12.11 -14.83 -30.27
N GLN A 170 -12.37 -14.04 -31.32
CA GLN A 170 -13.35 -12.95 -31.24
C GLN A 170 -14.80 -13.45 -31.01
N ASP A 171 -15.09 -14.69 -31.39
CA ASP A 171 -16.41 -15.30 -31.25
C ASP A 171 -16.45 -16.25 -30.05
N THR A 172 -15.39 -17.06 -29.88
CA THR A 172 -15.31 -18.09 -28.84
C THR A 172 -14.81 -17.58 -27.49
N MET A 173 -14.14 -16.42 -27.48
CA MET A 173 -13.41 -15.88 -26.33
C MET A 173 -12.34 -16.84 -25.76
N ASP A 174 -11.85 -17.79 -26.56
CA ASP A 174 -10.73 -18.66 -26.20
C ASP A 174 -9.41 -17.88 -26.24
N ILE A 175 -9.09 -17.22 -25.12
CA ILE A 175 -7.93 -16.34 -24.94
C ILE A 175 -7.10 -16.85 -23.76
N SER A 176 -5.80 -17.05 -23.99
CA SER A 176 -4.90 -17.49 -22.92
C SER A 176 -4.81 -16.48 -21.78
N ALA A 177 -4.89 -16.99 -20.55
CA ALA A 177 -4.65 -16.22 -19.33
C ALA A 177 -3.24 -15.60 -19.28
N ASP A 178 -2.30 -16.08 -20.09
CA ASP A 178 -0.94 -15.53 -20.19
C ASP A 178 -0.94 -14.05 -20.58
N LEU A 179 -1.87 -13.62 -21.46
CA LEU A 179 -1.92 -12.23 -21.93
C LEU A 179 -2.37 -11.28 -20.82
N THR A 180 -3.42 -11.67 -20.08
CA THR A 180 -3.91 -10.92 -18.92
C THR A 180 -2.90 -10.94 -17.77
N GLU A 181 -2.13 -12.03 -17.62
CA GLU A 181 -1.05 -12.08 -16.62
C GLU A 181 0.06 -11.08 -16.97
N LEU A 182 0.45 -10.99 -18.24
CA LEU A 182 1.38 -9.95 -18.72
C LEU A 182 0.85 -8.54 -18.41
N GLY A 183 -0.45 -8.28 -18.48
CA GLY A 183 -1.01 -6.98 -18.06
C GLY A 183 -0.87 -6.68 -16.56
N ARG A 184 -0.65 -7.70 -15.72
CA ARG A 184 -0.76 -7.59 -14.25
C ARG A 184 0.54 -7.85 -13.50
N THR A 185 1.51 -8.52 -14.11
CA THR A 185 2.63 -9.12 -13.40
C THR A 185 3.96 -8.70 -14.00
N THR A 186 4.76 -8.02 -13.19
CA THR A 186 6.01 -7.35 -13.61
C THR A 186 7.17 -8.34 -13.70
N VAL A 187 7.08 -9.22 -14.68
CA VAL A 187 8.09 -10.18 -15.10
C VAL A 187 8.26 -10.03 -16.61
N ALA A 188 9.50 -9.93 -17.07
CA ALA A 188 9.81 -9.95 -18.49
C ALA A 188 9.85 -11.40 -18.98
N VAL A 189 9.08 -11.67 -20.03
CA VAL A 189 9.00 -12.99 -20.66
C VAL A 189 9.78 -12.96 -21.97
N VAL A 190 10.76 -13.86 -22.09
CA VAL A 190 11.49 -14.11 -23.33
C VAL A 190 10.92 -15.37 -23.97
N SER A 191 10.37 -15.24 -25.17
CA SER A 191 9.76 -16.34 -25.93
C SER A 191 9.93 -16.14 -27.43
N SER A 192 9.65 -17.13 -28.26
CA SER A 192 9.64 -16.98 -29.72
C SER A 192 8.29 -16.47 -30.24
N GLY A 193 7.81 -15.38 -29.62
CA GLY A 193 6.46 -14.85 -29.84
C GLY A 193 5.40 -15.72 -29.19
N CYS A 194 4.22 -15.81 -29.81
CA CYS A 194 3.16 -16.74 -29.43
C CYS A 194 3.24 -18.04 -30.25
N LYS A 195 2.63 -19.11 -29.74
CA LYS A 195 2.54 -20.38 -30.48
C LYS A 195 1.89 -20.16 -31.86
N SER A 196 2.41 -20.82 -32.89
CA SER A 196 2.13 -20.52 -34.30
C SER A 196 0.68 -20.78 -34.76
N PHE A 197 -0.08 -21.58 -34.02
CA PHE A 197 -1.49 -21.87 -34.30
C PHE A 197 -2.46 -20.83 -33.74
N LEU A 198 -1.96 -19.83 -33.02
CA LEU A 198 -2.75 -18.73 -32.46
C LEU A 198 -2.96 -17.62 -33.48
N ASP A 199 -3.81 -16.67 -33.13
CA ASP A 199 -4.06 -15.45 -33.88
C ASP A 199 -3.10 -14.35 -33.44
N LEU A 200 -2.00 -14.20 -34.18
CA LEU A 200 -0.93 -13.27 -33.81
C LEU A 200 -1.37 -11.79 -33.86
N PRO A 201 -2.02 -11.28 -34.93
CA PRO A 201 -2.54 -9.92 -34.95
C PRO A 201 -3.46 -9.61 -33.75
N ARG A 202 -4.45 -10.46 -33.48
CA ARG A 202 -5.35 -10.24 -32.33
C ARG A 202 -4.64 -10.36 -30.99
N THR A 203 -3.61 -11.20 -30.90
CA THR A 203 -2.78 -11.30 -29.70
C THR A 203 -2.03 -9.99 -29.43
N LEU A 204 -1.51 -9.32 -30.47
CA LEU A 204 -0.87 -8.01 -30.33
C LEU A 204 -1.87 -6.93 -29.89
N GLU A 205 -3.05 -6.86 -30.50
CA GLU A 205 -4.12 -5.92 -30.10
C GLU A 205 -4.54 -6.11 -28.63
N PHE A 206 -4.64 -7.37 -28.19
CA PHE A 206 -4.95 -7.67 -26.80
C PHE A 206 -3.83 -7.21 -25.85
N LEU A 207 -2.56 -7.44 -26.22
CA LEU A 207 -1.41 -7.03 -25.43
C LEU A 207 -1.27 -5.50 -25.37
N GLU A 208 -1.55 -4.80 -26.46
CA GLU A 208 -1.65 -3.34 -26.50
C GLU A 208 -2.73 -2.85 -25.52
N THR A 209 -3.92 -3.46 -25.56
CA THR A 209 -5.02 -3.15 -24.64
C THR A 209 -4.65 -3.40 -23.17
N GLN A 210 -3.84 -4.43 -22.89
CA GLN A 210 -3.33 -4.72 -21.55
C GLN A 210 -2.12 -3.82 -21.14
N GLY A 211 -1.67 -2.92 -22.01
CA GLY A 211 -0.52 -2.05 -21.77
C GLY A 211 0.81 -2.81 -21.69
N VAL A 212 0.95 -3.93 -22.41
CA VAL A 212 2.14 -4.78 -22.41
C VAL A 212 3.06 -4.40 -23.58
N PRO A 213 4.27 -3.89 -23.34
CA PRO A 213 5.23 -3.65 -24.41
C PRO A 213 5.71 -4.96 -25.04
N VAL A 214 5.65 -5.02 -26.37
CA VAL A 214 6.12 -6.17 -27.17
C VAL A 214 7.30 -5.72 -28.03
N CYS A 215 8.46 -6.34 -27.80
CA CYS A 215 9.70 -6.00 -28.48
C CYS A 215 10.32 -7.24 -29.11
N THR A 216 10.76 -7.17 -30.35
CA THR A 216 11.46 -8.29 -31.01
C THR A 216 12.96 -8.02 -31.06
N PHE A 217 13.78 -9.05 -30.78
CA PHE A 217 15.23 -8.96 -30.99
C PHE A 217 15.54 -8.89 -32.48
N ALA A 218 16.27 -7.85 -32.87
CA ALA A 218 16.64 -7.56 -34.25
C ALA A 218 17.51 -8.66 -34.86
N ASP A 219 18.34 -9.31 -34.03
CA ASP A 219 19.23 -10.42 -34.38
C ASP A 219 19.99 -10.26 -35.71
N GLY A 220 20.45 -9.04 -35.96
CA GLY A 220 21.21 -8.64 -37.16
C GLY A 220 20.36 -8.16 -38.34
N ARG A 221 19.03 -8.21 -38.23
CA ARG A 221 18.10 -7.59 -39.19
C ARG A 221 17.96 -6.09 -38.92
N THR A 222 17.66 -5.33 -39.95
CA THR A 222 17.48 -3.87 -39.90
C THR A 222 16.06 -3.49 -40.35
N GLY A 223 15.54 -2.34 -39.89
CA GLY A 223 14.20 -1.88 -40.20
C GLY A 223 13.10 -2.59 -39.40
N ASP A 224 11.89 -2.67 -39.97
CA ASP A 224 10.72 -3.25 -39.33
C ASP A 224 10.82 -4.78 -39.30
N VAL A 225 11.21 -5.32 -38.14
CA VAL A 225 11.36 -6.75 -37.90
C VAL A 225 10.01 -7.38 -37.58
N ASP A 226 9.71 -8.52 -38.20
CA ASP A 226 8.52 -9.31 -37.88
C ASP A 226 8.63 -9.90 -36.47
N ILE A 227 7.54 -9.87 -35.72
CA ILE A 227 7.45 -10.69 -34.51
C ILE A 227 7.53 -12.17 -34.92
N PRO A 228 8.40 -13.00 -34.31
CA PRO A 228 8.48 -14.43 -34.67
C PRO A 228 7.18 -15.16 -34.35
N ALA A 229 6.80 -16.13 -35.18
CA ALA A 229 5.65 -17.00 -34.99
C ALA A 229 6.12 -18.41 -34.62
N PHE A 230 6.78 -18.53 -33.47
CA PHE A 230 7.25 -19.77 -32.88
C PHE A 230 8.26 -20.54 -33.78
N TYR A 231 7.77 -21.40 -34.66
CA TYR A 231 8.60 -22.19 -35.59
C TYR A 231 9.23 -21.38 -36.72
N THR A 232 8.73 -20.18 -36.98
CA THR A 232 9.19 -19.33 -38.07
C THR A 232 9.64 -17.96 -37.59
N ARG A 233 10.68 -17.44 -38.22
CA ARG A 233 11.27 -16.12 -37.95
C ARG A 233 10.44 -14.97 -38.55
N GLU A 234 9.66 -15.26 -39.58
CA GLU A 234 8.90 -14.29 -40.37
C GLU A 234 7.42 -14.65 -40.29
N SER A 235 6.67 -13.91 -39.48
CA SER A 235 5.24 -14.14 -39.30
C SER A 235 4.38 -13.44 -40.34
N GLY A 236 4.92 -12.44 -41.04
CA GLY A 236 4.18 -11.47 -41.83
C GLY A 236 3.57 -10.33 -41.01
N VAL A 237 3.81 -10.28 -39.69
CA VAL A 237 3.28 -9.27 -38.77
C VAL A 237 4.44 -8.49 -38.15
N LYS A 238 4.41 -7.16 -38.25
CA LYS A 238 5.47 -6.29 -37.71
C LYS A 238 5.44 -6.24 -36.19
N SER A 239 6.63 -6.27 -35.59
CA SER A 239 6.78 -6.09 -34.15
C SER A 239 6.53 -4.62 -33.77
N PRO A 240 5.78 -4.33 -32.69
CA PRO A 240 5.56 -2.94 -32.25
C PRO A 240 6.85 -2.18 -31.93
N PHE A 241 7.81 -2.88 -31.31
CA PHE A 241 9.15 -2.36 -31.05
C PHE A 241 10.21 -3.38 -31.48
N THR A 242 11.40 -2.89 -31.79
CA THR A 242 12.57 -3.73 -32.11
C THR A 242 13.74 -3.33 -31.21
N ILE A 243 14.42 -4.31 -30.64
CA ILE A 243 15.58 -4.12 -29.75
C ILE A 243 16.79 -4.88 -30.27
N GLN A 244 17.99 -4.36 -30.05
CA GLN A 244 19.21 -4.88 -30.65
C GLN A 244 19.80 -6.05 -29.86
N ASN A 245 19.74 -5.99 -28.53
CA ASN A 245 20.50 -6.89 -27.67
C ASN A 245 19.94 -6.97 -26.24
N ALA A 246 20.51 -7.88 -25.44
CA ALA A 246 20.11 -8.11 -24.06
C ALA A 246 20.26 -6.88 -23.15
N LYS A 247 21.19 -5.96 -23.46
CA LYS A 247 21.42 -4.74 -22.68
C LYS A 247 20.24 -3.77 -22.81
N GLU A 248 19.67 -3.62 -24.01
CA GLU A 248 18.46 -2.80 -24.21
C GLU A 248 17.26 -3.40 -23.49
N ALA A 249 17.05 -4.72 -23.61
CA ALA A 249 16.00 -5.41 -22.85
C ALA A 249 16.16 -5.21 -21.32
N ALA A 250 17.38 -5.34 -20.79
CA ALA A 250 17.67 -5.10 -19.39
C ALA A 250 17.41 -3.65 -18.96
N ALA A 251 17.78 -2.68 -19.79
CA ALA A 251 17.51 -1.26 -19.55
C ALA A 251 16.00 -0.97 -19.49
N MET A 252 15.20 -1.60 -20.35
CA MET A 252 13.73 -1.49 -20.30
C MET A 252 13.15 -2.06 -19.01
N ILE A 253 13.61 -3.25 -18.57
CA ILE A 253 13.19 -3.84 -17.29
C ILE A 253 13.55 -2.94 -16.11
N PHE A 254 14.75 -2.36 -16.13
CA PHE A 254 15.24 -1.46 -15.10
C PHE A 254 14.43 -0.16 -15.07
N ALA A 255 14.22 0.49 -16.22
CA ALA A 255 13.41 1.70 -16.34
C ALA A 255 11.97 1.47 -15.86
N GLN A 256 11.35 0.35 -16.26
CA GLN A 256 10.01 -0.02 -15.79
C GLN A 256 9.94 -0.13 -14.26
N ALA A 257 11.01 -0.60 -13.60
CA ALA A 257 11.05 -0.66 -12.14
C ALA A 257 11.04 0.73 -11.47
N HIS A 258 11.60 1.76 -12.14
CA HIS A 258 11.71 3.13 -11.63
C HIS A 258 10.52 4.02 -11.98
N LEU A 259 9.77 3.69 -13.04
CA LEU A 259 8.53 4.38 -13.42
C LEU A 259 7.31 3.97 -12.56
N ARG A 260 7.47 2.99 -11.67
CA ARG A 260 6.41 2.53 -10.77
C ARG A 260 6.05 3.62 -9.75
N SER A 261 4.86 4.23 -9.89
CA SER A 261 4.27 5.04 -8.83
C SER A 261 3.86 4.16 -7.65
N THR A 262 3.78 4.73 -6.44
CA THR A 262 3.47 4.02 -5.19
C THR A 262 2.07 3.35 -5.16
N LYS A 263 1.24 3.54 -6.19
CA LYS A 263 -0.14 3.00 -6.28
C LYS A 263 -0.46 2.23 -7.56
N GLY A 264 0.47 2.10 -8.52
CA GLY A 264 0.24 1.42 -9.80
C GLY A 264 1.11 0.17 -9.99
N VAL A 265 0.50 -0.95 -10.37
CA VAL A 265 1.25 -2.13 -10.85
C VAL A 265 1.48 -1.97 -12.35
N MET A 266 2.73 -1.73 -12.75
CA MET A 266 3.11 -1.87 -14.17
C MET A 266 3.06 -3.36 -14.56
N GLY A 267 2.56 -3.67 -15.76
CA GLY A 267 2.55 -5.04 -16.30
C GLY A 267 3.96 -5.62 -16.54
N GLY A 268 4.03 -6.76 -17.19
CA GLY A 268 5.23 -7.41 -17.69
C GLY A 268 5.70 -6.84 -19.01
N LEU A 269 6.69 -7.50 -19.60
CA LEU A 269 7.29 -7.17 -20.90
C LEU A 269 7.36 -8.45 -21.72
N LEU A 270 7.07 -8.38 -23.02
CA LEU A 270 7.30 -9.49 -23.94
C LEU A 270 8.52 -9.17 -24.82
N PHE A 271 9.58 -9.96 -24.66
CA PHE A 271 10.75 -9.93 -25.53
C PHE A 271 10.72 -11.14 -26.47
N ALA A 272 10.28 -10.90 -27.71
CA ALA A 272 10.19 -11.93 -28.72
C ALA A 272 11.59 -12.21 -29.33
N ASN A 273 12.07 -13.42 -29.15
CA ASN A 273 13.35 -13.90 -29.66
C ASN A 273 13.14 -14.89 -30.82
N PRO A 274 13.55 -14.54 -32.05
CA PRO A 274 13.42 -15.42 -33.20
C PRO A 274 14.13 -16.76 -32.99
N ILE A 275 13.54 -17.83 -33.51
CA ILE A 275 14.19 -19.15 -33.61
C ILE A 275 15.51 -19.02 -34.41
N PRO A 276 16.59 -19.75 -34.05
CA PRO A 276 17.82 -19.74 -34.83
C PRO A 276 17.56 -20.11 -36.29
N LYS A 277 18.29 -19.48 -37.22
CA LYS A 277 18.03 -19.53 -38.66
C LYS A 277 18.02 -20.96 -39.21
N GLU A 278 18.95 -21.77 -38.74
CA GLU A 278 19.16 -23.17 -39.13
C GLU A 278 18.03 -24.11 -38.68
N PHE A 279 17.21 -23.69 -37.70
CA PHE A 279 16.07 -24.46 -37.20
C PHE A 279 14.71 -23.85 -37.58
N SER A 280 14.71 -22.70 -38.27
CA SER A 280 13.48 -22.03 -38.72
C SER A 280 12.80 -22.83 -39.80
N ILE A 281 11.50 -23.09 -39.64
CA ILE A 281 10.66 -23.69 -40.67
C ILE A 281 10.07 -22.56 -41.53
N PRO A 282 10.12 -22.65 -42.88
CA PRO A 282 9.48 -21.67 -43.75
C PRO A 282 8.00 -21.50 -43.43
N LYS A 283 7.51 -20.26 -43.40
CA LYS A 283 6.11 -19.95 -43.05
C LYS A 283 5.12 -20.73 -43.91
N ALA A 284 5.31 -20.74 -45.22
CA ALA A 284 4.44 -21.44 -46.16
C ALA A 284 4.36 -22.96 -45.90
N GLU A 285 5.44 -23.58 -45.43
CA GLU A 285 5.49 -25.01 -45.12
C GLU A 285 4.74 -25.30 -43.81
N ILE A 286 5.05 -24.57 -42.74
CA ILE A 286 4.45 -24.83 -41.42
C ILE A 286 2.97 -24.43 -41.36
N ASP A 287 2.56 -23.42 -42.13
CA ASP A 287 1.16 -22.98 -42.20
C ASP A 287 0.23 -24.09 -42.73
N LEU A 288 0.70 -24.93 -43.66
CA LEU A 288 -0.09 -26.07 -44.15
C LEU A 288 -0.41 -27.04 -43.01
N ALA A 289 0.62 -27.43 -42.24
CA ALA A 289 0.45 -28.32 -41.09
C ALA A 289 -0.40 -27.69 -39.98
N ILE A 290 -0.21 -26.39 -39.70
CA ILE A 290 -1.00 -25.66 -38.70
C ILE A 290 -2.47 -25.58 -39.10
N ASN A 291 -2.75 -25.16 -40.34
CA ASN A 291 -4.13 -24.98 -40.81
C ASN A 291 -4.89 -26.30 -40.77
N GLN A 292 -4.25 -27.39 -41.20
CA GLN A 292 -4.85 -28.73 -41.10
C GLN A 292 -5.07 -29.15 -39.65
N ALA A 293 -4.09 -28.97 -38.75
CA ALA A 293 -4.24 -29.34 -37.35
C ALA A 293 -5.33 -28.54 -36.63
N VAL A 294 -5.46 -27.24 -36.93
CA VAL A 294 -6.51 -26.38 -36.36
C VAL A 294 -7.89 -26.80 -36.87
N GLN A 295 -8.02 -27.12 -38.17
CA GLN A 295 -9.27 -27.60 -38.73
C GLN A 295 -9.70 -28.93 -38.11
N GLU A 296 -8.78 -29.91 -38.04
CA GLU A 296 -9.05 -31.21 -37.44
C GLU A 296 -9.41 -31.11 -35.95
N ALA A 297 -8.81 -30.17 -35.22
CA ALA A 297 -9.14 -29.91 -33.82
C ALA A 297 -10.58 -29.42 -33.67
N ALA A 298 -11.02 -28.50 -34.55
CA ALA A 298 -12.37 -27.97 -34.56
C ALA A 298 -13.40 -29.06 -34.93
N ASP A 299 -13.12 -29.84 -35.99
CA ASP A 299 -14.00 -30.92 -36.46
C ASP A 299 -14.19 -32.02 -35.41
N GLN A 300 -13.17 -32.28 -34.58
CA GLN A 300 -13.20 -33.28 -33.52
C GLN A 300 -13.64 -32.71 -32.15
N GLY A 301 -13.99 -31.42 -32.08
CA GLY A 301 -14.52 -30.78 -30.86
C GLY A 301 -13.48 -30.54 -29.75
N PHE A 302 -12.20 -30.42 -30.08
CA PHE A 302 -11.16 -30.06 -29.11
C PHE A 302 -11.21 -28.55 -28.81
N HIS A 303 -11.57 -28.20 -27.58
CA HIS A 303 -11.72 -26.81 -27.13
C HIS A 303 -11.03 -26.54 -25.78
N GLY A 304 -10.73 -25.27 -25.49
CA GLY A 304 -10.14 -24.87 -24.22
C GLY A 304 -8.81 -25.56 -23.92
N HIS A 305 -8.65 -26.13 -22.71
CA HIS A 305 -7.35 -26.64 -22.27
C HIS A 305 -6.85 -27.88 -23.03
N SER A 306 -7.73 -28.64 -23.70
CA SER A 306 -7.38 -29.83 -24.48
C SER A 306 -6.97 -29.52 -25.92
N ASN A 307 -7.22 -28.29 -26.40
CA ASN A 307 -6.95 -27.86 -27.77
C ASN A 307 -5.43 -27.81 -28.08
N THR A 308 -4.65 -27.14 -27.23
CA THR A 308 -3.20 -26.97 -27.45
C THR A 308 -2.43 -28.30 -27.53
N PRO A 309 -2.60 -29.28 -26.62
CA PRO A 309 -1.93 -30.57 -26.72
C PRO A 309 -2.25 -31.32 -28.01
N PHE A 310 -3.51 -31.31 -28.46
CA PHE A 310 -3.92 -31.95 -29.71
C PHE A 310 -3.24 -31.31 -30.92
N ILE A 311 -3.29 -29.98 -31.06
CA ILE A 311 -2.70 -29.27 -32.20
C ILE A 311 -1.19 -29.52 -32.28
N LEU A 312 -0.47 -29.47 -31.15
CA LEU A 312 0.98 -29.70 -31.15
C LEU A 312 1.35 -31.15 -31.53
N ALA A 313 0.58 -32.13 -31.04
CA ALA A 313 0.75 -33.53 -31.44
C ALA A 313 0.49 -33.70 -32.94
N ARG A 314 -0.55 -33.07 -33.47
CA ARG A 314 -0.89 -33.17 -34.88
C ARG A 314 0.12 -32.47 -35.80
N ILE A 315 0.65 -31.31 -35.40
CA ILE A 315 1.73 -30.63 -36.12
C ILE A 315 2.99 -31.50 -36.17
N LYS A 316 3.33 -32.21 -35.08
CA LYS A 316 4.43 -33.18 -35.08
C LYS A 316 4.24 -34.23 -36.16
N ASP A 317 3.06 -34.83 -36.25
CA ASP A 317 2.78 -35.88 -37.23
C ASP A 317 2.85 -35.32 -38.67
N LEU A 318 2.21 -34.18 -38.92
CA LEU A 318 2.16 -33.54 -40.23
C LEU A 318 3.53 -33.04 -40.71
N THR A 319 4.41 -32.66 -39.79
CA THR A 319 5.80 -32.25 -40.09
C THR A 319 6.79 -33.41 -40.06
N LYS A 320 6.32 -34.67 -39.95
CA LYS A 320 7.15 -35.88 -39.84
C LYS A 320 8.21 -35.78 -38.73
N GLY A 321 7.87 -35.07 -37.65
CA GLY A 321 8.73 -34.85 -36.48
C GLY A 321 9.65 -33.62 -36.55
N ASN A 322 9.75 -32.92 -37.69
CA ASN A 322 10.64 -31.75 -37.84
C ASN A 322 10.31 -30.59 -36.88
N SER A 323 9.07 -30.51 -36.39
CA SER A 323 8.67 -29.51 -35.38
C SER A 323 9.34 -29.71 -34.02
N ILE A 324 9.80 -30.91 -33.67
CA ILE A 324 10.43 -31.19 -32.36
C ILE A 324 11.84 -30.58 -32.27
N PRO A 325 12.77 -30.83 -33.22
CA PRO A 325 14.07 -30.16 -33.22
C PRO A 325 13.97 -28.62 -33.21
N ALA A 326 13.05 -28.07 -34.01
CA ALA A 326 12.78 -26.63 -34.04
C ALA A 326 12.31 -26.11 -32.69
N ASN A 327 11.36 -26.80 -32.04
CA ASN A 327 10.88 -26.44 -30.70
C ASN A 327 12.00 -26.51 -29.66
N ARG A 328 12.84 -27.56 -29.69
CA ARG A 328 13.97 -27.68 -28.76
C ARG A 328 14.98 -26.54 -28.95
N ALA A 329 15.29 -26.19 -30.20
CA ALA A 329 16.22 -25.13 -30.53
C ALA A 329 15.72 -23.74 -30.11
N LEU A 330 14.45 -23.42 -30.38
CA LEU A 330 13.88 -22.13 -29.98
C LEU A 330 13.83 -21.98 -28.46
N ILE A 331 13.44 -23.02 -27.71
CA ILE A 331 13.38 -22.93 -26.24
C ILE A 331 14.78 -22.70 -25.67
N ARG A 332 15.78 -23.44 -26.16
CA ARG A 332 17.17 -23.28 -25.74
C ARG A 332 17.70 -21.88 -26.06
N SER A 333 17.37 -21.35 -27.23
CA SER A 333 17.71 -19.97 -27.63
C SER A 333 17.08 -18.94 -26.69
N ASN A 334 15.79 -19.08 -26.37
CA ASN A 334 15.08 -18.16 -25.50
C ASN A 334 15.62 -18.17 -24.07
N VAL A 335 15.90 -19.36 -23.51
CA VAL A 335 16.49 -19.48 -22.17
C VAL A 335 17.89 -18.88 -22.12
N LYS A 336 18.69 -19.06 -23.18
CA LYS A 336 19.99 -18.40 -23.31
C LYS A 336 19.85 -16.86 -23.31
N VAL A 337 18.95 -16.32 -24.14
CA VAL A 337 18.73 -14.87 -24.23
C VAL A 337 18.15 -14.32 -22.92
N ALA A 338 17.21 -15.02 -22.28
CA ALA A 338 16.70 -14.67 -20.95
C ALA A 338 17.82 -14.59 -19.91
N THR A 339 18.77 -15.52 -19.96
CA THR A 339 19.95 -15.49 -19.08
C THR A 339 20.83 -14.28 -19.32
N GLN A 340 21.09 -13.95 -20.59
CA GLN A 340 21.85 -12.75 -20.95
C GLN A 340 21.15 -11.47 -20.48
N VAL A 341 19.83 -11.39 -20.61
CA VAL A 341 19.02 -10.26 -20.12
C VAL A 341 19.10 -10.15 -18.59
N ALA A 342 19.01 -11.26 -17.86
CA ALA A 342 19.13 -11.27 -16.40
C ALA A 342 20.53 -10.80 -15.94
N ILE A 343 21.59 -11.21 -16.63
CA ILE A 343 22.97 -10.79 -16.37
C ILE A 343 23.14 -9.29 -16.61
N GLU A 344 22.68 -8.77 -17.75
CA GLU A 344 22.76 -7.34 -18.05
C GLU A 344 21.92 -6.51 -17.07
N LEU A 345 20.78 -7.03 -16.61
CA LEU A 345 19.96 -6.40 -15.59
C LEU A 345 20.69 -6.31 -14.24
N GLU A 346 21.36 -7.38 -13.80
CA GLU A 346 22.13 -7.34 -12.54
C GLU A 346 23.39 -6.47 -12.65
N LYS A 347 24.05 -6.42 -13.81
CA LYS A 347 25.13 -5.45 -14.07
C LYS A 347 24.61 -4.02 -13.90
N LEU A 348 23.46 -3.70 -14.50
CA LEU A 348 22.86 -2.37 -14.43
C LEU A 348 22.46 -2.02 -12.99
N ARG A 349 21.83 -2.95 -12.26
CA ARG A 349 21.49 -2.78 -10.83
C ARG A 349 22.72 -2.58 -9.96
N SER A 350 23.77 -3.38 -10.17
CA SER A 350 25.04 -3.27 -9.45
C SER A 350 25.71 -1.93 -9.68
N PHE A 351 25.74 -1.46 -10.94
CA PHE A 351 26.27 -0.15 -11.30
C PHE A 351 25.54 0.98 -10.56
N TYR A 352 24.20 1.02 -10.63
CA TYR A 352 23.40 2.05 -9.94
C TYR A 352 23.52 1.97 -8.41
N ARG A 353 23.61 0.76 -7.82
CA ARG A 353 23.86 0.59 -6.37
C ARG A 353 25.21 1.18 -5.96
N LYS A 354 26.24 0.99 -6.78
CA LYS A 354 27.59 1.55 -6.53
C LYS A 354 27.62 3.06 -6.72
N GLU A 355 26.99 3.61 -7.76
CA GLU A 355 26.89 5.05 -7.94
C GLU A 355 26.11 5.72 -6.81
N ASP A 356 24.98 5.16 -6.37
CA ASP A 356 24.22 5.70 -5.24
C ASP A 356 25.03 5.63 -3.93
N ALA A 357 25.77 4.53 -3.71
CA ALA A 357 26.67 4.40 -2.56
C ALA A 357 27.85 5.38 -2.62
N GLN A 358 28.43 5.60 -3.80
CA GLN A 358 29.52 6.55 -4.01
C GLN A 358 29.03 7.99 -3.87
N ARG A 359 27.87 8.34 -4.42
CA ARG A 359 27.24 9.66 -4.22
C ARG A 359 26.99 9.92 -2.74
N LYS A 360 26.44 8.94 -2.01
CA LYS A 360 26.26 9.02 -0.55
C LYS A 360 27.58 9.12 0.22
N ALA A 361 28.65 8.48 -0.26
CA ALA A 361 29.98 8.55 0.35
C ALA A 361 30.69 9.88 0.06
N GLU A 362 30.54 10.43 -1.15
CA GLU A 362 31.02 11.76 -1.53
C GLU A 362 30.26 12.86 -0.79
N GLU A 363 28.94 12.73 -0.63
CA GLU A 363 28.13 13.58 0.24
C GLU A 363 28.62 13.53 1.69
N ARG A 364 28.92 12.33 2.24
CA ARG A 364 29.53 12.19 3.57
C ARG A 364 30.91 12.84 3.70
N ASN A 365 31.77 12.70 2.69
CA ASN A 365 33.11 13.30 2.69
C ASN A 365 33.08 14.83 2.51
N LYS A 366 32.07 15.37 1.81
CA LYS A 366 31.93 16.80 1.55
C LYS A 366 31.34 17.57 2.74
N TYR A 367 30.58 16.89 3.60
CA TYR A 367 29.95 17.47 4.79
C TYR A 367 30.58 17.05 6.13
N GLY A 368 31.70 16.31 6.12
CA GLY A 368 32.56 16.14 7.30
C GLY A 368 31.87 15.53 8.52
N ASP A 369 31.21 14.38 8.36
CA ASP A 369 30.71 13.61 9.51
C ASP A 369 31.77 12.59 9.98
N ASN A 370 32.40 12.86 11.12
CA ASN A 370 33.10 11.83 11.88
C ASN A 370 32.05 10.85 12.45
N PRO A 371 32.11 9.54 12.16
CA PRO A 371 31.17 8.59 12.72
C PRO A 371 31.41 8.39 14.24
N PRO A 372 30.35 8.22 15.05
CA PRO A 372 30.52 7.77 16.43
C PRO A 372 31.02 6.33 16.42
N ALA A 373 32.11 6.08 17.14
CA ALA A 373 32.66 4.75 17.34
C ALA A 373 31.68 3.86 18.12
N ALA A 374 31.16 2.81 17.48
CA ALA A 374 31.04 1.47 18.08
C ALA A 374 30.39 0.46 17.12
N MET A 375 31.11 -0.64 16.91
CA MET A 375 30.67 -2.05 16.77
C MET A 375 31.34 -2.76 15.60
N ILE A 376 32.59 -3.19 15.83
CA ILE A 376 33.18 -4.30 15.09
C ILE A 376 32.62 -5.59 15.70
N SER A 377 31.77 -6.26 14.93
CA SER A 377 31.33 -7.63 15.18
C SER A 377 32.45 -8.60 14.85
N SER A 378 32.62 -9.56 15.75
CA SER A 378 33.47 -10.73 15.69
C SER A 378 33.35 -11.53 14.39
N LYS A 379 34.49 -11.77 13.74
CA LYS A 379 34.97 -13.05 13.17
C LYS A 379 36.23 -12.77 12.34
N ASP A 380 37.41 -13.01 12.92
CA ASP A 380 38.32 -13.99 12.36
C ASP A 380 39.48 -14.31 13.29
N ARG A 381 39.77 -15.61 13.36
CA ARG A 381 40.75 -16.24 14.24
C ARG A 381 42.08 -16.36 13.50
N LYS A 382 43.16 -16.14 14.28
CA LYS A 382 44.54 -16.63 14.12
C LYS A 382 45.39 -15.97 13.02
N LYS A 383 46.44 -15.25 13.45
CA LYS A 383 47.82 -15.76 13.44
C LYS A 383 48.82 -14.77 14.07
N THR A 384 49.71 -15.36 14.88
CA THR A 384 51.10 -14.95 15.21
C THR A 384 51.39 -13.85 16.24
N GLN A 385 52.17 -14.26 17.24
CA GLN A 385 53.06 -13.50 18.16
C GLN A 385 53.98 -12.55 17.36
N SER A 386 54.56 -11.45 17.86
CA SER A 386 55.35 -11.24 19.10
C SER A 386 55.79 -9.75 19.19
N GLN A 387 56.00 -9.24 20.43
CA GLN A 387 56.93 -8.14 20.85
C GLN A 387 56.70 -6.74 20.23
N GLU A 388 56.81 -5.58 20.91
CA GLU A 388 57.73 -5.14 21.97
C GLU A 388 57.26 -3.81 22.63
N ASN A 389 57.82 -3.55 23.82
CA ASN A 389 57.69 -2.46 24.80
C ASN A 389 57.56 -0.99 24.32
N SER A 390 56.83 -0.14 25.06
CA SER A 390 57.35 0.85 26.06
C SER A 390 56.40 2.05 26.33
N ASP A 391 56.15 2.33 27.62
CA ASP A 391 55.56 3.55 28.21
C ASP A 391 56.69 4.45 28.77
N PRO A 392 56.45 5.64 29.37
CA PRO A 392 55.67 6.84 28.99
C PRO A 392 56.55 8.13 29.20
N PRO A 393 56.03 9.39 29.25
CA PRO A 393 55.53 9.89 30.54
C PRO A 393 54.42 10.98 30.51
N THR A 394 53.78 11.08 31.67
CA THR A 394 52.76 12.01 32.14
C THR A 394 53.32 13.41 32.43
N ILE A 395 52.56 14.46 32.12
CA ILE A 395 52.69 15.78 32.78
C ILE A 395 51.29 16.27 33.19
N SER A 396 51.20 16.64 34.45
CA SER A 396 50.07 17.22 35.17
C SER A 396 49.88 18.71 34.88
N SER A 397 48.64 19.19 34.98
CA SER A 397 48.36 20.49 35.59
C SER A 397 46.90 20.58 36.04
N GLU A 398 46.71 20.99 37.29
CA GLU A 398 45.45 21.27 37.93
C GLU A 398 44.95 22.70 37.62
N ALA A 399 43.63 22.84 37.72
CA ALA A 399 42.88 24.01 38.20
C ALA A 399 42.80 25.28 37.30
N ARG A 400 41.60 25.52 36.73
CA ARG A 400 40.58 26.42 37.32
C ARG A 400 39.39 26.66 36.39
N ASN A 401 38.25 26.81 37.04
CA ASN A 401 37.03 27.52 36.64
C ASN A 401 35.97 26.81 35.78
N GLU A 402 35.01 26.24 36.51
CA GLU A 402 33.57 26.37 36.29
C GLU A 402 33.15 27.64 35.54
N SER A 403 32.58 27.48 34.35
CA SER A 403 31.27 27.96 33.92
C SER A 403 31.17 27.66 32.43
N SER A 404 30.37 26.68 31.99
CA SER A 404 28.99 26.95 31.63
C SER A 404 28.28 25.62 31.42
N MET A 405 27.62 25.11 32.46
CA MET A 405 26.56 24.13 32.28
C MET A 405 25.43 24.79 31.49
N LYS A 406 25.31 24.51 30.19
CA LYS A 406 24.00 24.60 29.53
C LYS A 406 23.15 23.48 30.14
N LYS A 407 22.28 23.88 31.07
CA LYS A 407 21.20 23.09 31.66
C LYS A 407 20.71 22.04 30.67
N ILE A 408 20.85 20.77 31.02
CA ILE A 408 19.92 19.74 30.57
C ILE A 408 18.56 20.20 31.09
N VAL A 409 17.75 20.83 30.24
CA VAL A 409 16.37 21.14 30.56
C VAL A 409 15.70 19.78 30.77
N LEU A 410 15.38 19.45 32.02
CA LEU A 410 14.46 18.36 32.31
C LEU A 410 13.17 18.66 31.53
N GLN A 411 12.94 17.86 30.49
CA GLN A 411 11.83 18.04 29.56
C GLN A 411 10.52 17.95 30.35
N SER A 412 9.68 18.97 30.24
CA SER A 412 8.38 18.94 30.88
C SER A 412 7.48 17.91 30.18
N PRO A 413 6.84 16.98 30.92
CA PRO A 413 5.89 16.04 30.36
C PRO A 413 4.65 16.75 29.78
N PRO A 414 4.14 16.39 28.58
CA PRO A 414 2.96 17.01 27.99
C PRO A 414 1.66 16.44 28.57
N ASP A 415 0.62 17.27 28.65
CA ASP A 415 -0.75 16.88 28.98
C ASP A 415 -1.54 16.49 27.72
N LEU A 416 -1.23 17.15 26.60
CA LEU A 416 -1.81 16.95 25.28
C LEU A 416 -0.70 16.77 24.24
N VAL A 417 -0.82 15.74 23.40
CA VAL A 417 0.13 15.51 22.30
C VAL A 417 -0.60 15.44 20.96
N VAL A 418 -0.03 16.06 19.94
CA VAL A 418 -0.59 16.08 18.57
C VAL A 418 0.42 15.46 17.62
N PHE A 419 0.13 14.27 17.10
CA PHE A 419 0.90 13.64 16.02
C PHE A 419 0.32 14.08 14.69
N GLY A 420 0.91 15.10 14.06
CA GLY A 420 0.33 15.64 12.83
C GLY A 420 1.26 16.52 12.02
N SER A 421 0.73 17.01 10.91
CA SER A 421 1.42 17.81 9.91
C SER A 421 1.85 19.18 10.43
N LEU A 422 3.04 19.57 9.98
CA LEU A 422 3.61 20.91 10.09
C LEU A 422 4.10 21.27 8.69
N ALA A 423 3.60 22.38 8.15
CA ALA A 423 3.86 22.79 6.79
C ALA A 423 4.05 24.30 6.69
N VAL A 424 4.63 24.74 5.58
CA VAL A 424 4.62 26.14 5.18
C VAL A 424 3.50 26.36 4.17
N ASP A 425 2.60 27.27 4.50
CA ASP A 425 1.45 27.63 3.67
C ASP A 425 1.77 28.90 2.87
N LEU A 426 1.58 28.84 1.56
CA LEU A 426 1.73 29.94 0.62
C LEU A 426 0.37 30.31 0.05
N ALA A 427 -0.17 31.45 0.46
CA ALA A 427 -1.40 32.01 -0.08
C ALA A 427 -1.07 33.02 -1.19
N CYS A 428 -1.43 32.69 -2.42
CA CYS A 428 -1.21 33.49 -3.62
C CYS A 428 -2.52 34.18 -4.03
N ASP A 429 -2.73 35.41 -3.56
CA ASP A 429 -3.92 36.21 -3.85
C ASP A 429 -3.76 36.91 -5.21
N HIS A 430 -4.64 36.65 -6.19
CA HIS A 430 -4.60 37.32 -7.49
C HIS A 430 -4.87 38.83 -7.37
N SER A 431 -4.06 39.65 -8.04
CA SER A 431 -4.11 41.11 -7.96
C SER A 431 -4.05 41.72 -9.37
N PRO A 432 -5.18 41.88 -10.08
CA PRO A 432 -5.20 42.43 -11.44
C PRO A 432 -4.68 43.87 -11.50
N VAL A 433 -3.95 44.20 -12.58
CA VAL A 433 -3.18 45.46 -12.71
C VAL A 433 -4.07 46.65 -13.12
N ASP A 434 -5.20 46.40 -13.79
CA ASP A 434 -6.16 47.44 -14.19
C ASP A 434 -7.39 47.40 -13.27
N SER A 435 -7.47 48.37 -12.36
CA SER A 435 -8.52 48.54 -11.36
C SER A 435 -9.87 49.03 -11.91
N THR A 436 -10.15 48.85 -13.20
CA THR A 436 -11.47 49.16 -13.78
C THR A 436 -12.38 47.93 -13.74
N ASN A 437 -13.03 47.75 -12.60
CA ASN A 437 -14.33 47.07 -12.43
C ASN A 437 -14.47 45.56 -12.67
N SER A 438 -13.46 44.73 -12.37
CA SER A 438 -13.77 43.32 -12.07
C SER A 438 -12.88 42.72 -10.99
N THR A 439 -13.24 42.92 -9.72
CA THR A 439 -12.79 42.06 -8.61
C THR A 439 -13.22 40.60 -8.81
N ASP A 440 -14.11 40.33 -9.76
CA ASP A 440 -14.58 39.02 -10.22
C ASP A 440 -13.65 38.26 -11.18
N ALA A 441 -12.50 38.83 -11.56
CA ALA A 441 -11.57 38.15 -12.46
C ALA A 441 -10.71 37.13 -11.70
N GLY A 442 -10.85 35.85 -12.04
CA GLY A 442 -9.93 34.79 -11.61
C GLY A 442 -8.61 34.81 -12.38
N PRO A 443 -7.57 34.12 -11.89
CA PRO A 443 -6.28 34.02 -12.57
C PRO A 443 -6.43 33.34 -13.94
N LEU A 444 -5.75 33.89 -14.95
CA LEU A 444 -5.71 33.33 -16.30
C LEU A 444 -4.84 32.07 -16.34
N MET A 445 -5.39 30.99 -16.90
CA MET A 445 -4.67 29.72 -17.02
C MET A 445 -3.55 29.80 -18.06
N LYS A 446 -2.48 29.03 -17.84
CA LYS A 446 -1.32 28.90 -18.75
C LYS A 446 -0.54 30.21 -19.00
N THR A 447 -0.67 31.19 -18.11
CA THR A 447 0.13 32.42 -18.11
C THR A 447 0.51 32.84 -16.67
N SER A 448 1.43 33.78 -16.53
CA SER A 448 1.78 34.38 -15.24
C SER A 448 0.72 35.41 -14.83
N ASN A 449 0.31 35.35 -13.56
CA ASN A 449 -0.69 36.24 -12.99
C ASN A 449 -0.04 37.13 -11.94
N PRO A 450 -0.22 38.47 -11.99
CA PRO A 450 0.16 39.34 -10.90
C PRO A 450 -0.60 38.96 -9.61
N SER A 451 0.13 38.81 -8.51
CA SER A 451 -0.38 38.29 -7.24
C SER A 451 0.39 38.82 -6.04
N ILE A 452 -0.25 38.82 -4.87
CA ILE A 452 0.38 39.02 -3.56
C ILE A 452 0.55 37.64 -2.94
N ILE A 453 1.78 37.25 -2.64
CA ILE A 453 2.10 35.96 -2.01
C ILE A 453 2.42 36.18 -0.55
N LYS A 454 1.70 35.49 0.34
CA LYS A 454 1.94 35.48 1.78
C LYS A 454 2.37 34.09 2.21
N GLN A 455 3.32 34.05 3.13
CA GLN A 455 3.82 32.83 3.73
C GLN A 455 3.43 32.79 5.21
N THR A 456 2.86 31.67 5.64
CA THR A 456 2.50 31.41 7.04
C THR A 456 2.90 29.98 7.42
N ILE A 457 3.00 29.71 8.72
CA ILE A 457 3.12 28.34 9.21
C ILE A 457 1.72 27.72 9.28
N GLY A 458 1.61 26.47 8.84
CA GLY A 458 0.36 25.76 8.73
C GLY A 458 0.53 24.26 8.94
N GLY A 459 -0.45 23.51 8.43
CA GLY A 459 -0.62 22.09 8.72
C GLY A 459 -1.63 21.85 9.85
N VAL A 460 -2.45 20.82 9.68
CA VAL A 460 -3.53 20.50 10.63
C VAL A 460 -2.98 20.18 12.01
N GLY A 461 -1.86 19.45 12.09
CA GLY A 461 -1.24 19.13 13.38
C GLY A 461 -0.79 20.40 14.11
N HIS A 462 -0.15 21.31 13.39
CA HIS A 462 0.25 22.61 13.89
C HIS A 462 -0.94 23.43 14.40
N ASN A 463 -1.95 23.67 13.55
CA ASN A 463 -3.09 24.52 13.89
C ASN A 463 -3.85 23.99 15.12
N VAL A 464 -4.05 22.67 15.21
CA VAL A 464 -4.69 22.04 16.37
C VAL A 464 -3.85 22.22 17.64
N ALA A 465 -2.53 22.06 17.56
CA ALA A 465 -1.63 22.25 18.70
C ALA A 465 -1.60 23.71 19.17
N LEU A 466 -1.52 24.65 18.23
CA LEU A 466 -1.51 26.08 18.51
C LEU A 466 -2.83 26.55 19.14
N ALA A 467 -3.98 26.13 18.58
CA ALA A 467 -5.29 26.46 19.14
C ALA A 467 -5.45 25.92 20.57
N ALA A 468 -5.02 24.67 20.81
CA ALA A 468 -5.02 24.09 22.15
C ALA A 468 -4.11 24.88 23.11
N HIS A 469 -2.93 25.28 22.65
CA HIS A 469 -1.96 26.04 23.46
C HIS A 469 -2.53 27.42 23.86
N ILE A 470 -2.99 28.21 22.88
CA ILE A 470 -3.49 29.57 23.10
C ILE A 470 -4.75 29.57 23.99
N ALA A 471 -5.73 28.72 23.69
CA ALA A 471 -7.01 28.73 24.41
C ALA A 471 -6.90 28.22 25.85
N SER A 472 -5.93 27.35 26.14
CA SER A 472 -5.83 26.71 27.45
C SER A 472 -4.81 27.35 28.39
N GLY A 473 -3.86 28.13 27.86
CA GLY A 473 -2.84 28.92 28.58
C GLY A 473 -1.81 28.09 29.35
N ALA A 474 -2.25 27.33 30.34
CA ALA A 474 -1.39 26.56 31.26
C ALA A 474 -1.11 25.11 30.82
N LEU A 475 -1.83 24.60 29.82
CA LEU A 475 -1.71 23.21 29.39
C LEU A 475 -0.41 22.99 28.61
N LYS A 476 0.30 21.90 28.92
CA LYS A 476 1.51 21.53 28.18
C LYS A 476 1.14 20.77 26.92
N VAL A 477 1.16 21.49 25.79
CA VAL A 477 0.87 20.92 24.46
C VAL A 477 2.18 20.60 23.75
N ARG A 478 2.29 19.39 23.18
CA ARG A 478 3.42 18.99 22.35
C ARG A 478 2.98 18.64 20.94
N LEU A 479 3.61 19.28 19.95
CA LEU A 479 3.49 18.92 18.55
C LEU A 479 4.55 17.88 18.18
N CYS A 480 4.09 16.74 17.67
CA CYS A 480 4.91 15.65 17.17
C CYS A 480 4.81 15.61 15.64
N SER A 481 5.78 16.23 14.98
CA SER A 481 5.79 16.39 13.52
C SER A 481 7.17 16.14 12.91
N VAL A 482 7.33 16.45 11.62
CA VAL A 482 8.56 16.21 10.86
C VAL A 482 8.79 17.37 9.89
N VAL A 483 10.00 17.92 9.89
CA VAL A 483 10.50 18.91 8.92
C VAL A 483 11.71 18.35 8.17
N GLY A 484 12.01 18.91 7.00
CA GLY A 484 13.21 18.57 6.25
C GLY A 484 14.46 19.22 6.85
N ALA A 485 15.63 18.65 6.57
CA ALA A 485 16.92 19.29 6.82
C ALA A 485 17.21 20.38 5.77
N ASP A 486 16.23 21.26 5.52
CA ASP A 486 16.31 22.38 4.58
C ASP A 486 16.12 23.73 5.31
N SER A 487 16.37 24.84 4.59
CA SER A 487 16.23 26.19 5.15
C SER A 487 14.80 26.43 5.65
N THR A 488 13.81 25.99 4.87
CA THR A 488 12.38 26.04 5.20
C THR A 488 12.10 25.37 6.55
N GLY A 489 12.67 24.19 6.81
CA GLY A 489 12.48 23.45 8.05
C GLY A 489 13.10 24.16 9.24
N SER A 490 14.29 24.76 9.06
CA SER A 490 14.95 25.54 10.11
C SER A 490 14.18 26.82 10.46
N GLU A 491 13.66 27.52 9.45
CA GLU A 491 12.80 28.70 9.61
C GLU A 491 11.48 28.34 10.28
N THR A 492 10.87 27.22 9.87
CA THR A 492 9.63 26.70 10.47
C THR A 492 9.82 26.39 11.95
N LEU A 493 10.90 25.70 12.33
CA LEU A 493 11.20 25.43 13.75
C LEU A 493 11.35 26.71 14.56
N THR A 494 12.02 27.73 14.01
CA THR A 494 12.19 29.03 14.67
C THR A 494 10.85 29.74 14.85
N ALA A 495 9.95 29.66 13.86
CA ALA A 495 8.62 30.23 13.94
C ALA A 495 7.75 29.54 15.01
N ILE A 496 7.78 28.20 15.08
CA ILE A 496 7.08 27.41 16.12
C ILE A 496 7.56 27.78 17.53
N GLU A 497 8.87 27.98 17.70
CA GLU A 497 9.42 28.44 19.00
C GLU A 497 8.93 29.85 19.36
N ALA A 498 8.80 30.74 18.38
CA ALA A 498 8.28 32.09 18.59
C ALA A 498 6.79 32.10 18.98
N GLU A 499 6.02 31.10 18.55
CA GLU A 499 4.62 30.88 18.94
C GLU A 499 4.47 30.25 20.33
N GLY A 500 5.57 29.84 20.97
CA GLY A 500 5.59 29.26 22.31
C GLY A 500 5.32 27.75 22.36
N LEU A 501 5.29 27.06 21.21
CA LEU A 501 5.11 25.62 21.13
C LEU A 501 6.43 24.86 21.34
N ASP A 502 6.34 23.70 21.99
CA ASP A 502 7.48 22.82 22.24
C ASP A 502 7.93 22.09 20.97
N THR A 503 9.12 22.41 20.47
CA THR A 503 9.72 21.81 19.26
C THR A 503 10.39 20.46 19.48
N THR A 504 10.53 19.98 20.73
CA THR A 504 11.23 18.71 21.03
C THR A 504 10.55 17.48 20.41
N GLY A 505 9.26 17.58 20.13
CA GLY A 505 8.50 16.55 19.43
C GLY A 505 8.71 16.57 17.91
N ILE A 506 9.43 17.53 17.32
CA ILE A 506 9.56 17.66 15.86
C ILE A 506 10.86 17.01 15.39
N LEU A 507 10.73 16.01 14.50
CA LEU A 507 11.87 15.33 13.89
C LEU A 507 12.39 16.11 12.68
N THR A 508 13.70 16.04 12.45
CA THR A 508 14.33 16.54 11.22
C THR A 508 14.67 15.35 10.32
N HIS A 509 14.13 15.32 9.11
CA HIS A 509 14.40 14.29 8.12
C HIS A 509 15.53 14.72 7.17
N PRO A 510 16.62 13.94 7.04
CA PRO A 510 17.82 14.39 6.33
C PRO A 510 17.66 14.55 4.82
N GLU A 511 16.78 13.74 4.20
CA GLU A 511 16.66 13.65 2.73
C GLU A 511 15.29 14.15 2.19
N ALA A 512 14.35 14.49 3.07
CA ALA A 512 13.00 14.88 2.65
C ALA A 512 12.84 16.41 2.77
N ARG A 513 11.98 16.97 1.93
CA ARG A 513 11.68 18.41 1.95
C ARG A 513 10.61 18.71 3.00
N THR A 514 10.73 19.85 3.66
CA THR A 514 9.69 20.37 4.56
C THR A 514 8.37 20.48 3.82
N ALA A 515 7.28 20.10 4.48
CA ALA A 515 5.97 20.08 3.85
C ALA A 515 5.54 21.48 3.43
N GLN A 516 4.85 21.58 2.30
CA GLN A 516 4.38 22.86 1.75
C GLN A 516 2.95 22.73 1.24
N TYR A 517 2.20 23.81 1.40
CA TYR A 517 0.86 23.97 0.86
C TYR A 517 0.81 25.27 0.07
N VAL A 518 0.25 25.25 -1.13
CA VAL A 518 0.10 26.43 -1.97
C VAL A 518 -1.37 26.58 -2.32
N ALA A 519 -1.97 27.71 -1.96
CA ALA A 519 -3.31 28.10 -2.32
C ALA A 519 -3.26 29.27 -3.31
N ILE A 520 -4.02 29.17 -4.40
CA ILE A 520 -4.20 30.22 -5.40
C ILE A 520 -5.63 30.72 -5.25
N ASN A 521 -5.77 32.02 -4.99
CA ASN A 521 -7.07 32.66 -4.78
C ASN A 521 -7.36 33.69 -5.88
N ASP A 522 -8.63 33.94 -6.15
CA ASP A 522 -9.06 34.99 -7.09
C ASP A 522 -9.00 36.40 -6.45
N GLY A 523 -9.45 37.42 -7.19
CA GLY A 523 -9.50 38.81 -6.72
C GLY A 523 -10.46 39.05 -5.54
N LYS A 524 -11.34 38.09 -5.22
CA LYS A 524 -12.21 38.08 -4.03
C LYS A 524 -11.64 37.28 -2.87
N LYS A 525 -10.47 36.64 -3.07
CA LYS A 525 -9.82 35.70 -2.15
C LYS A 525 -10.54 34.35 -2.03
N ASP A 526 -11.40 34.02 -2.98
CA ASP A 526 -11.99 32.68 -3.06
C ASP A 526 -10.94 31.70 -3.60
N LEU A 527 -10.88 30.51 -3.01
CA LEU A 527 -9.91 29.48 -3.40
C LEU A 527 -10.21 28.96 -4.81
N VAL A 528 -9.26 29.16 -5.73
CA VAL A 528 -9.34 28.65 -7.11
C VAL A 528 -8.69 27.27 -7.21
N LEU A 529 -7.50 27.12 -6.64
CA LEU A 529 -6.71 25.89 -6.72
C LEU A 529 -5.78 25.77 -5.51
N ALA A 530 -5.63 24.56 -4.99
CA ALA A 530 -4.62 24.27 -3.97
C ALA A 530 -3.76 23.06 -4.35
N MET A 531 -2.48 23.10 -3.97
CA MET A 531 -1.51 22.02 -4.10
C MET A 531 -0.87 21.75 -2.74
N SER A 532 -0.78 20.49 -2.36
CA SER A 532 -0.18 20.09 -1.08
C SER A 532 0.94 19.07 -1.28
N ASP A 533 2.16 19.39 -0.84
CA ASP A 533 3.28 18.45 -0.70
C ASP A 533 3.45 18.09 0.78
N MET A 534 2.80 16.99 1.19
CA MET A 534 2.79 16.48 2.57
C MET A 534 3.55 15.15 2.69
N LYS A 535 4.38 14.81 1.69
CA LYS A 535 4.97 13.46 1.56
C LYS A 535 5.90 13.09 2.73
N ILE A 536 6.55 14.09 3.34
CA ILE A 536 7.50 13.90 4.44
C ILE A 536 6.90 13.12 5.64
N LEU A 537 5.63 13.34 5.97
CA LEU A 537 4.96 12.58 7.04
C LEU A 537 4.80 11.08 6.69
N SER A 538 4.59 10.77 5.41
CA SER A 538 4.52 9.37 4.95
C SER A 538 5.89 8.69 4.92
N GLU A 539 6.98 9.45 4.79
CA GLU A 539 8.35 8.94 4.71
C GLU A 539 9.01 8.75 6.09
N ALA A 540 8.64 9.58 7.06
CA ALA A 540 9.31 9.67 8.35
C ALA A 540 9.30 8.39 9.20
N LYS A 541 8.27 7.54 9.06
CA LYS A 541 8.13 6.22 9.74
C LYS A 541 8.63 6.23 11.19
N PRO A 542 7.99 7.01 12.08
CA PRO A 542 8.50 7.24 13.43
C PRO A 542 8.63 5.94 14.22
N LYS A 543 9.75 5.80 14.95
CA LYS A 543 9.98 4.62 15.79
C LYS A 543 8.99 4.61 16.96
N PRO A 544 8.49 3.43 17.40
CA PRO A 544 7.61 3.34 18.57
C PRO A 544 8.18 4.00 19.83
N SER A 545 9.50 3.95 20.04
CA SER A 545 10.17 4.60 21.17
C SER A 545 9.97 6.13 21.19
N TRP A 546 9.94 6.78 20.03
CA TRP A 546 9.70 8.22 19.92
C TRP A 546 8.24 8.57 20.21
N VAL A 547 7.30 7.72 19.76
CA VAL A 547 5.87 7.89 20.09
C VAL A 547 5.68 7.80 21.61
N LEU A 548 6.30 6.80 22.24
CA LEU A 548 6.21 6.58 23.68
C LEU A 548 6.85 7.71 24.51
N SER A 549 8.02 8.19 24.12
CA SER A 549 8.70 9.28 24.84
C SER A 549 7.91 10.58 24.82
N ASN A 550 7.15 10.84 23.74
CA ASN A 550 6.38 12.05 23.58
C ASN A 550 4.96 11.98 24.15
N ALA A 551 4.41 10.77 24.36
CA ALA A 551 3.04 10.58 24.84
C ALA A 551 2.93 10.08 26.30
N MET A 552 4.06 9.86 26.99
CA MET A 552 4.12 9.12 28.26
C MET A 552 3.15 9.61 29.34
N THR A 553 2.97 10.93 29.45
CA THR A 553 2.12 11.59 30.46
C THR A 553 0.85 12.20 29.89
N ALA A 554 0.68 12.12 28.56
CA ALA A 554 -0.45 12.74 27.90
C ALA A 554 -1.75 12.08 28.36
N LYS A 555 -2.79 12.89 28.56
CA LYS A 555 -4.16 12.44 28.82
C LYS A 555 -4.96 12.34 27.52
N VAL A 556 -4.58 13.14 26.53
CA VAL A 556 -5.18 13.16 25.20
C VAL A 556 -4.06 13.10 24.15
N ALA A 557 -4.25 12.27 23.12
CA ALA A 557 -3.40 12.19 21.95
C ALA A 557 -4.25 12.35 20.69
N ILE A 558 -3.90 13.32 19.85
CA ILE A 558 -4.51 13.52 18.54
C ILE A 558 -3.58 12.94 17.49
N VAL A 559 -4.15 12.26 16.49
CA VAL A 559 -3.42 11.82 15.30
C VAL A 559 -4.16 12.30 14.07
N ASP A 560 -3.48 13.08 13.22
CA ASP A 560 -4.07 13.57 11.97
C ASP A 560 -4.01 12.52 10.85
N GLY A 561 -4.81 12.70 9.80
CA GLY A 561 -4.88 11.80 8.65
C GLY A 561 -3.71 11.88 7.67
N ASN A 562 -2.71 12.73 7.90
CA ASN A 562 -1.57 12.92 6.98
C ASN A 562 -0.56 11.76 7.03
N TRP A 563 -0.53 11.01 8.12
CA TRP A 563 0.31 9.82 8.23
C TRP A 563 -0.10 8.76 7.21
N ASP A 564 0.88 8.01 6.71
CA ASP A 564 0.64 6.83 5.89
C ASP A 564 -0.30 5.85 6.63
N PRO A 565 -1.26 5.19 5.95
CA PRO A 565 -2.23 4.31 6.61
C PRO A 565 -1.62 3.29 7.57
N MET A 566 -0.44 2.75 7.25
CA MET A 566 0.24 1.78 8.12
C MET A 566 0.81 2.47 9.37
N GLU A 567 1.41 3.64 9.22
CA GLU A 567 1.97 4.40 10.36
C GLU A 567 0.86 4.99 11.23
N LEU A 568 -0.24 5.46 10.64
CA LEU A 568 -1.44 5.90 11.35
C LEU A 568 -1.96 4.81 12.31
N GLN A 569 -2.11 3.58 11.81
CA GLN A 569 -2.55 2.45 12.64
C GLN A 569 -1.52 2.12 13.74
N LYS A 570 -0.22 2.12 13.42
CA LYS A 570 0.86 1.89 14.41
C LYS A 570 0.88 2.93 15.52
N LEU A 571 0.62 4.20 15.20
CA LEU A 571 0.52 5.27 16.19
C LEU A 571 -0.58 4.96 17.22
N PHE A 572 -1.82 4.72 16.77
CA PHE A 572 -2.92 4.39 17.68
C PHE A 572 -2.66 3.13 18.52
N ILE A 573 -2.10 2.07 17.91
CA ILE A 573 -1.73 0.84 18.64
C ILE A 573 -0.71 1.14 19.73
N THR A 574 0.34 1.91 19.40
CA THR A 574 1.43 2.22 20.32
C THR A 574 0.91 3.06 21.49
N LEU A 575 0.11 4.09 21.19
CA LEU A 575 -0.53 4.95 22.19
C LEU A 575 -1.44 4.17 23.13
N LYS A 576 -2.38 3.37 22.61
CA LYS A 576 -3.31 2.57 23.43
C LYS A 576 -2.65 1.44 24.23
N LYS A 577 -1.56 0.87 23.72
CA LYS A 577 -0.78 -0.13 24.46
C LYS A 577 0.00 0.50 25.62
N ALA A 578 0.52 1.71 25.42
CA ALA A 578 1.26 2.43 26.44
C ALA A 578 0.38 2.87 27.60
N ASN A 579 -0.78 3.44 27.27
CA ASN A 579 -1.73 3.93 28.25
C ASN A 579 -3.16 3.66 27.80
N LYS A 580 -3.86 2.78 28.51
CA LYS A 580 -5.26 2.45 28.20
C LYS A 580 -6.24 3.57 28.53
N SER A 581 -5.90 4.47 29.48
CA SER A 581 -6.75 5.61 29.85
C SER A 581 -6.55 6.82 28.93
N LEU A 582 -5.50 6.81 28.10
CA LEU A 582 -5.25 7.84 27.10
C LEU A 582 -6.44 7.95 26.14
N LYS A 583 -6.98 9.16 26.03
CA LYS A 583 -8.00 9.49 25.04
C LYS A 583 -7.32 9.74 23.70
N THR A 584 -7.74 9.01 22.68
CA THR A 584 -7.18 9.08 21.33
C THR A 584 -8.20 9.70 20.39
N ILE A 585 -7.76 10.70 19.63
CA ILE A 585 -8.60 11.45 18.69
C ILE A 585 -8.03 11.33 17.29
N PHE A 586 -8.87 11.02 16.31
CA PHE A 586 -8.53 11.00 14.89
C PHE A 586 -9.09 12.23 14.18
N GLU A 587 -8.21 13.01 13.55
CA GLU A 587 -8.59 14.13 12.68
C GLU A 587 -8.39 13.72 11.20
N PRO A 588 -9.45 13.58 10.39
CA PRO A 588 -9.33 13.02 9.04
C PRO A 588 -8.58 13.87 8.02
N VAL A 589 -8.48 15.20 8.22
CA VAL A 589 -7.76 16.20 7.38
C VAL A 589 -8.39 16.46 6.00
N SER A 590 -8.73 15.41 5.25
CA SER A 590 -9.32 15.54 3.90
C SER A 590 -10.01 14.24 3.48
N VAL A 591 -10.91 14.32 2.51
CA VAL A 591 -11.65 13.16 1.97
C VAL A 591 -10.74 11.95 1.63
N PRO A 592 -9.61 12.09 0.91
CA PRO A 592 -8.76 10.93 0.60
C PRO A 592 -8.03 10.36 1.81
N LYS A 593 -7.73 11.20 2.82
CA LYS A 593 -7.01 10.83 4.04
C LYS A 593 -7.95 10.23 5.09
N ALA A 594 -9.20 10.66 5.13
CA ALA A 594 -10.24 10.14 5.99
C ALA A 594 -10.43 8.62 5.81
N ALA A 595 -10.38 8.15 4.56
CA ALA A 595 -10.45 6.74 4.22
C ALA A 595 -9.26 5.91 4.77
N ASN A 596 -8.12 6.52 5.08
CA ASN A 596 -6.90 5.81 5.51
C ASN A 596 -7.10 5.00 6.79
N LEU A 597 -7.98 5.46 7.68
CA LEU A 597 -8.30 4.78 8.92
C LEU A 597 -8.83 3.35 8.67
N PHE A 598 -9.62 3.17 7.60
CA PHE A 598 -10.29 1.91 7.26
C PHE A 598 -9.66 1.17 6.07
N LYS A 599 -8.41 1.47 5.69
CA LYS A 599 -7.70 0.69 4.66
C LYS A 599 -7.21 -0.65 5.21
N LYS A 600 -7.45 -1.74 4.46
CA LYS A 600 -6.86 -3.06 4.78
C LYS A 600 -5.33 -2.98 4.75
N SER A 601 -4.70 -3.24 5.88
CA SER A 601 -3.26 -3.39 6.00
C SER A 601 -2.92 -4.82 6.45
N THR A 602 -1.67 -5.23 6.29
CA THR A 602 -1.17 -6.53 6.79
C THR A 602 -1.31 -6.68 8.31
N TYR A 603 -1.50 -5.56 9.04
CA TYR A 603 -1.86 -5.50 10.44
C TYR A 603 -3.38 -5.24 10.52
N HIS A 604 -4.16 -6.27 10.85
CA HIS A 604 -5.63 -6.25 10.91
C HIS A 604 -6.17 -5.43 12.10
N THR A 605 -5.67 -4.21 12.32
CA THR A 605 -5.58 -3.67 13.69
C THR A 605 -6.69 -2.71 14.12
N ILE A 606 -7.40 -2.08 13.19
CA ILE A 606 -8.63 -1.32 13.50
C ILE A 606 -9.87 -2.20 13.68
N GLU A 607 -9.75 -3.51 13.43
CA GLU A 607 -10.81 -4.50 13.72
C GLU A 607 -11.18 -4.58 15.20
N LYS A 608 -10.37 -4.00 16.10
CA LYS A 608 -10.74 -3.93 17.51
C LYS A 608 -11.93 -2.98 17.67
N ALA A 609 -13.11 -3.57 17.76
CA ALA A 609 -14.32 -2.84 18.09
C ALA A 609 -14.39 -2.56 19.60
N PHE A 610 -15.32 -1.70 19.99
CA PHE A 610 -15.61 -1.34 21.38
C PHE A 610 -15.87 -2.61 22.24
N PRO A 611 -15.33 -2.71 23.47
CA PRO A 611 -14.60 -1.68 24.24
C PRO A 611 -13.08 -1.67 24.01
N HIS A 612 -12.59 -2.32 22.95
CA HIS A 612 -11.16 -2.42 22.63
C HIS A 612 -10.72 -1.49 21.49
N ASN A 613 -11.58 -0.54 21.12
CA ASN A 613 -11.36 0.46 20.09
C ASN A 613 -10.01 1.18 20.27
N LEU A 614 -9.34 1.42 19.15
CA LEU A 614 -8.05 2.11 19.11
C LEU A 614 -8.20 3.64 19.03
N VAL A 615 -9.31 4.10 18.46
CA VAL A 615 -9.68 5.51 18.34
C VAL A 615 -10.89 5.74 19.23
N ASP A 616 -10.87 6.73 20.11
CA ASP A 616 -12.02 7.04 20.97
C ASP A 616 -12.93 8.10 20.36
N ILE A 617 -12.33 9.10 19.73
CA ILE A 617 -13.03 10.26 19.15
C ILE A 617 -12.58 10.45 17.71
N ALA A 618 -13.49 10.78 16.80
CA ALA A 618 -13.13 11.35 15.50
C ALA A 618 -13.92 12.63 15.22
N THR A 619 -13.28 13.55 14.50
CA THR A 619 -13.83 14.87 14.16
C THR A 619 -13.89 15.06 12.63
N PRO A 620 -14.68 14.26 11.87
CA PRO A 620 -14.81 14.45 10.44
C PRO A 620 -15.72 15.63 10.09
N ASN A 621 -15.54 16.26 8.93
CA ASN A 621 -16.64 16.94 8.25
C ASN A 621 -17.56 15.95 7.51
N THR A 622 -18.64 16.41 6.87
CA THR A 622 -19.62 15.54 6.19
C THR A 622 -19.01 14.71 5.05
N PHE A 623 -18.12 15.30 4.25
CA PHE A 623 -17.45 14.60 3.14
C PHE A 623 -16.46 13.54 3.64
N GLU A 624 -15.70 13.87 4.69
CA GLU A 624 -14.77 12.95 5.34
C GLU A 624 -15.49 11.79 6.03
N LEU A 625 -16.61 12.06 6.68
CA LEU A 625 -17.47 11.03 7.28
C LEU A 625 -17.94 10.04 6.22
N SER A 626 -18.41 10.55 5.08
CA SER A 626 -18.84 9.73 3.95
C SER A 626 -17.69 8.86 3.41
N ALA A 627 -16.48 9.43 3.29
CA ALA A 627 -15.29 8.69 2.88
C ALA A 627 -14.88 7.60 3.89
N MET A 628 -14.95 7.90 5.20
CA MET A 628 -14.69 6.93 6.26
C MET A 628 -15.70 5.78 6.20
N TYR A 629 -16.99 6.09 6.11
CA TYR A 629 -18.07 5.10 5.99
C TYR A 629 -17.91 4.22 4.76
N THR A 630 -17.64 4.83 3.59
CA THR A 630 -17.43 4.11 2.34
C THR A 630 -16.23 3.18 2.43
N ALA A 631 -15.09 3.68 2.95
CA ALA A 631 -13.90 2.87 3.15
C ALA A 631 -14.14 1.71 4.13
N ALA A 632 -14.85 1.94 5.24
CA ALA A 632 -15.21 0.88 6.18
C ALA A 632 -16.06 -0.21 5.52
N LYS A 633 -17.07 0.20 4.74
CA LYS A 633 -17.95 -0.71 3.99
C LYS A 633 -17.18 -1.53 2.95
N GLU A 634 -16.46 -0.87 2.05
CA GLU A 634 -15.72 -1.54 0.95
C GLU A 634 -14.63 -2.49 1.46
N ASN A 635 -14.07 -2.19 2.63
CA ASN A 635 -13.08 -3.04 3.26
C ASN A 635 -13.69 -4.07 4.24
N GLY A 636 -15.02 -4.24 4.28
CA GLY A 636 -15.70 -5.31 5.04
C GLY A 636 -15.69 -5.11 6.55
N PHE A 637 -15.40 -3.91 7.06
CA PHE A 637 -15.52 -3.61 8.50
C PHE A 637 -16.98 -3.59 8.95
N LEU A 638 -17.93 -3.30 8.05
CA LEU A 638 -19.36 -3.25 8.39
C LEU A 638 -20.07 -4.61 8.20
N GLU A 639 -19.31 -5.71 8.14
CA GLU A 639 -19.84 -7.05 7.87
C GLU A 639 -19.30 -8.12 8.83
N CYS A 640 -18.37 -7.77 9.73
CA CYS A 640 -17.78 -8.74 10.67
C CYS A 640 -18.69 -9.04 11.87
N GLN A 641 -18.49 -10.20 12.50
CA GLN A 641 -19.34 -10.67 13.60
C GLN A 641 -19.33 -9.73 14.81
N GLU A 642 -18.16 -9.18 15.16
CA GLU A 642 -18.00 -8.24 16.27
C GLU A 642 -18.76 -6.93 16.01
N TRP A 643 -18.76 -6.47 14.77
CA TRP A 643 -19.51 -5.29 14.35
C TRP A 643 -21.01 -5.53 14.44
N TRP A 644 -21.51 -6.64 13.90
CA TRP A 644 -22.92 -7.02 13.97
C TRP A 644 -23.42 -7.12 15.41
N ALA A 645 -22.63 -7.72 16.30
CA ALA A 645 -22.98 -7.85 17.71
C ALA A 645 -23.13 -6.49 18.42
N LEU A 646 -22.29 -5.50 18.07
CA LEU A 646 -22.39 -4.14 18.63
C LEU A 646 -23.55 -3.37 18.04
N VAL A 647 -23.78 -3.43 16.73
CA VAL A 647 -24.90 -2.74 16.09
C VAL A 647 -26.24 -3.27 16.58
N ASP A 648 -26.37 -4.59 16.77
CA ASP A 648 -27.56 -5.19 17.38
C ASP A 648 -27.76 -4.69 18.83
N ALA A 649 -26.66 -4.59 19.60
CA ALA A 649 -26.68 -4.05 20.96
C ALA A 649 -27.06 -2.56 21.06
N PHE A 650 -27.08 -1.81 19.95
CA PHE A 650 -27.60 -0.45 19.95
C PHE A 650 -29.11 -0.42 20.22
N GLY A 651 -29.85 -1.50 19.95
CA GLY A 651 -31.30 -1.55 20.18
C GLY A 651 -32.09 -0.63 19.24
N ILE A 652 -31.55 -0.38 18.04
CA ILE A 652 -32.24 0.40 16.99
C ILE A 652 -33.22 -0.54 16.27
N PRO A 653 -34.53 -0.23 16.19
CA PRO A 653 -35.51 -1.11 15.56
C PRO A 653 -35.21 -1.41 14.09
N SER A 654 -35.51 -2.63 13.64
CA SER A 654 -35.37 -3.06 12.24
C SER A 654 -36.34 -2.33 11.28
N THR A 655 -37.42 -1.73 11.81
CA THR A 655 -38.33 -0.84 11.08
C THR A 655 -37.71 0.52 10.73
N GLY A 656 -36.49 0.79 11.20
CA GLY A 656 -35.74 2.03 10.97
C GLY A 656 -35.95 3.07 12.06
N ALA A 657 -35.02 4.03 12.16
CA ALA A 657 -35.03 5.12 13.13
C ALA A 657 -35.11 6.51 12.47
N ARG A 658 -35.65 6.58 11.24
CA ARG A 658 -35.66 7.81 10.45
C ARG A 658 -36.37 8.97 11.18
N ASP A 659 -37.58 8.76 11.69
CA ASP A 659 -38.31 9.82 12.40
C ASP A 659 -37.53 10.34 13.61
N ARG A 660 -36.83 9.44 14.31
CA ARG A 660 -35.97 9.78 15.44
C ARG A 660 -34.75 10.59 14.99
N PHE A 661 -34.13 10.24 13.86
CA PHE A 661 -33.05 11.03 13.27
C PHE A 661 -33.50 12.43 12.91
N VAL A 662 -34.66 12.56 12.26
CA VAL A 662 -35.22 13.87 11.88
C VAL A 662 -35.52 14.72 13.12
N GLN A 663 -36.05 14.13 14.19
CA GLN A 663 -36.33 14.81 15.45
C GLN A 663 -35.06 15.29 16.18
N ILE A 664 -33.98 14.51 16.15
CA ILE A 664 -32.72 14.84 16.83
C ILE A 664 -31.87 15.81 15.99
N THR A 665 -31.94 15.69 14.67
CA THR A 665 -31.18 16.48 13.71
C THR A 665 -32.12 17.38 12.90
N ASN A 666 -32.34 17.08 11.62
CA ASN A 666 -33.38 17.62 10.76
C ASN A 666 -33.52 16.73 9.50
N ALA A 667 -34.47 17.06 8.63
CA ALA A 667 -34.73 16.32 7.39
C ALA A 667 -33.50 16.28 6.47
N LYS A 668 -32.88 17.44 6.22
CA LYS A 668 -31.70 17.58 5.35
C LYS A 668 -30.55 16.66 5.77
N MET A 669 -30.12 16.75 7.03
CA MET A 669 -29.02 15.93 7.57
C MET A 669 -29.34 14.44 7.54
N THR A 670 -30.61 14.08 7.80
CA THR A 670 -31.04 12.68 7.76
C THR A 670 -31.04 12.14 6.33
N ASP A 671 -31.46 12.95 5.34
CA ASP A 671 -31.51 12.58 3.93
C ASP A 671 -30.10 12.45 3.32
N GLU A 672 -29.15 13.27 3.77
CA GLU A 672 -27.72 13.13 3.46
C GLU A 672 -27.09 11.88 4.12
N GLY A 673 -27.82 11.21 5.03
CA GLY A 673 -27.40 9.97 5.67
C GLY A 673 -26.40 10.16 6.82
N ILE A 674 -26.17 11.39 7.28
CA ILE A 674 -25.16 11.70 8.32
C ILE A 674 -25.40 10.89 9.61
N PRO A 675 -26.63 10.86 10.20
CA PRO A 675 -26.90 10.04 11.39
C PRO A 675 -26.60 8.57 11.17
N HIS A 676 -26.99 8.02 10.02
CA HIS A 676 -26.76 6.62 9.69
C HIS A 676 -25.27 6.29 9.59
N GLN A 677 -24.49 7.11 8.88
CA GLN A 677 -23.05 6.90 8.70
C GLN A 677 -22.31 6.94 10.05
N THR A 678 -22.64 7.89 10.94
CA THR A 678 -22.01 7.96 12.27
C THR A 678 -22.29 6.70 13.11
N ILE A 679 -23.54 6.20 13.12
CA ILE A 679 -23.92 4.99 13.86
C ILE A 679 -23.13 3.77 13.38
N GLN A 680 -22.99 3.60 12.08
CA GLN A 680 -22.30 2.44 11.50
C GLN A 680 -20.81 2.40 11.86
N LEU A 681 -20.21 3.55 12.17
CA LEU A 681 -18.80 3.67 12.57
C LEU A 681 -18.57 3.62 14.09
N LEU A 682 -19.63 3.76 14.92
CA LEU A 682 -19.54 3.71 16.39
C LEU A 682 -18.83 2.48 16.96
N PRO A 683 -18.96 1.27 16.39
CA PRO A 683 -18.21 0.11 16.88
C PRO A 683 -16.70 0.33 16.92
N TYR A 684 -16.15 1.12 16.00
CA TYR A 684 -14.71 1.40 15.91
C TYR A 684 -14.31 2.74 16.50
N ILE A 685 -15.23 3.70 16.50
CA ILE A 685 -15.03 5.08 16.97
C ILE A 685 -16.24 5.45 17.85
N PRO A 686 -16.22 5.15 19.16
CA PRO A 686 -17.39 5.24 20.01
C PRO A 686 -17.89 6.67 20.25
N THR A 687 -17.17 7.69 19.79
CA THR A 687 -17.61 9.09 19.83
C THR A 687 -17.22 9.78 18.52
N ILE A 688 -18.19 10.35 17.80
CA ILE A 688 -17.94 11.08 16.55
C ILE A 688 -18.57 12.45 16.68
N LEU A 689 -17.77 13.50 16.43
CA LEU A 689 -18.24 14.88 16.32
C LEU A 689 -18.15 15.32 14.86
N THR A 690 -19.26 15.24 14.13
CA THR A 690 -19.30 15.64 12.73
C THR A 690 -19.41 17.16 12.63
N LYS A 691 -18.42 17.80 12.03
CA LYS A 691 -18.39 19.24 11.73
C LYS A 691 -19.32 19.53 10.53
N LEU A 692 -20.31 20.40 10.71
CA LEU A 692 -21.37 20.69 9.73
C LEU A 692 -21.28 22.12 9.16
N GLY A 693 -20.14 22.80 9.35
CA GLY A 693 -19.97 24.19 8.94
C GLY A 693 -20.95 25.11 9.69
N ALA A 694 -21.71 25.92 8.95
CA ALA A 694 -22.69 26.84 9.53
C ALA A 694 -23.83 26.14 10.29
N ASP A 695 -24.07 24.85 10.03
CA ASP A 695 -25.07 24.07 10.75
C ASP A 695 -24.55 23.59 12.13
N GLY A 696 -23.30 23.87 12.51
CA GLY A 696 -22.73 23.52 13.82
C GLY A 696 -22.09 22.14 13.87
N VAL A 697 -22.35 21.36 14.92
CA VAL A 697 -21.72 20.05 15.17
C VAL A 697 -22.75 18.99 15.57
N LEU A 698 -22.65 17.79 15.00
CA LEU A 698 -23.41 16.61 15.44
C LEU A 698 -22.53 15.71 16.30
N LEU A 699 -22.90 15.51 17.57
CA LEU A 699 -22.30 14.51 18.45
C LEU A 699 -23.09 13.20 18.35
N THR A 700 -22.41 12.11 17.99
CA THR A 700 -22.93 10.74 18.08
C THR A 700 -22.02 9.93 19.00
N GLN A 701 -22.57 9.30 20.03
CA GLN A 701 -21.79 8.62 21.06
C GLN A 701 -22.42 7.29 21.49
N LEU A 702 -21.57 6.27 21.61
CA LEU A 702 -21.89 4.99 22.23
C LEU A 702 -21.84 5.14 23.76
N MET A 703 -22.93 4.76 24.44
CA MET A 703 -23.04 4.87 25.90
C MET A 703 -22.77 3.52 26.56
N THR A 704 -22.18 3.53 27.75
CA THR A 704 -22.07 2.33 28.59
C THR A 704 -23.37 2.13 29.41
N PRO A 705 -23.67 0.91 29.92
CA PRO A 705 -24.87 0.66 30.71
C PRO A 705 -25.00 1.51 31.98
N HIS A 706 -23.89 2.05 32.49
CA HIS A 706 -23.84 2.86 33.71
C HIS A 706 -23.76 4.36 33.44
N ASP A 707 -23.91 4.80 32.18
CA ASP A 707 -23.90 6.21 31.84
C ASP A 707 -25.15 6.91 32.43
N PRO A 708 -24.98 7.92 33.31
CA PRO A 708 -26.10 8.55 34.02
C PRO A 708 -27.10 9.24 33.09
N ARG A 709 -26.67 9.62 31.88
CA ARG A 709 -27.55 10.27 30.89
C ARG A 709 -28.62 9.33 30.34
N LEU A 710 -28.48 8.01 30.51
CA LEU A 710 -29.49 7.04 30.08
C LEU A 710 -30.79 7.14 30.88
N THR A 711 -30.71 7.54 32.16
CA THR A 711 -31.84 7.65 33.09
C THR A 711 -32.25 9.09 33.36
N ASP A 712 -31.39 10.07 33.04
CA ASP A 712 -31.70 11.48 33.20
C ASP A 712 -32.77 11.96 32.19
N SER A 713 -33.85 12.52 32.73
CA SER A 713 -34.94 13.13 31.97
C SER A 713 -34.48 14.23 31.01
N GLN A 714 -33.46 15.03 31.38
CA GLN A 714 -32.97 16.14 30.54
C GLN A 714 -32.32 15.65 29.25
N HIS A 715 -31.76 14.44 29.27
CA HIS A 715 -31.06 13.84 28.15
C HIS A 715 -31.96 12.96 27.28
N THR A 716 -33.16 12.63 27.72
CA THR A 716 -34.05 11.65 27.08
C THR A 716 -34.37 11.98 25.61
N ARG A 717 -34.44 13.26 25.23
CA ARG A 717 -34.70 13.69 23.85
C ARG A 717 -33.53 13.39 22.89
N TYR A 718 -32.32 13.23 23.42
CA TYR A 718 -31.09 12.96 22.68
C TYR A 718 -30.67 11.49 22.72
N ILE A 719 -31.39 10.65 23.49
CA ILE A 719 -31.19 9.21 23.48
C ILE A 719 -31.84 8.67 22.21
N LEU A 720 -31.01 8.24 21.26
CA LEU A 720 -31.45 7.62 20.02
C LEU A 720 -32.06 6.25 20.31
N SER A 721 -31.37 5.45 21.11
CA SER A 721 -31.80 4.09 21.48
C SER A 721 -31.20 3.68 22.82
N ARG A 722 -31.86 2.73 23.49
CA ARG A 722 -31.38 2.07 24.70
C ARG A 722 -31.23 0.58 24.41
N ASN A 723 -30.20 -0.03 24.96
CA ASN A 723 -29.99 -1.46 24.83
C ASN A 723 -31.18 -2.23 25.41
N SER A 724 -31.77 -3.13 24.61
CA SER A 724 -32.86 -4.02 24.99
C SER A 724 -32.51 -5.51 24.92
N ASN A 725 -31.27 -5.87 24.52
CA ASN A 725 -30.84 -7.25 24.28
C ASN A 725 -29.98 -7.86 25.41
N GLY A 726 -29.74 -7.13 26.50
CA GLY A 726 -29.11 -7.65 27.72
C GLY A 726 -27.58 -7.74 27.69
N THR A 727 -26.92 -7.18 26.67
CA THR A 727 -25.45 -7.09 26.62
C THR A 727 -24.90 -6.18 27.73
N LYS A 728 -23.75 -6.53 28.32
CA LYS A 728 -23.14 -5.81 29.45
C LYS A 728 -22.18 -4.69 29.07
N THR A 729 -21.94 -4.47 27.79
CA THR A 729 -20.94 -3.52 27.28
C THR A 729 -21.55 -2.23 26.75
N VAL A 730 -22.73 -2.29 26.12
CA VAL A 730 -23.41 -1.16 25.50
C VAL A 730 -24.69 -0.84 26.27
N GLY A 731 -24.90 0.42 26.63
CA GLY A 731 -26.12 0.92 27.27
C GLY A 731 -27.12 1.56 26.29
N GLY A 732 -26.62 2.10 25.17
CA GLY A 732 -27.44 2.76 24.16
C GLY A 732 -26.62 3.68 23.26
N VAL A 733 -27.31 4.46 22.44
CA VAL A 733 -26.71 5.47 21.55
C VAL A 733 -27.26 6.85 21.90
N TYR A 734 -26.35 7.79 22.14
CA TYR A 734 -26.64 9.21 22.33
C TYR A 734 -26.36 9.96 21.03
N MET A 735 -27.26 10.86 20.65
CA MET A 735 -27.07 11.73 19.50
C MET A 735 -27.64 13.12 19.79
N ARG A 736 -26.83 14.15 19.60
CA ARG A 736 -27.24 15.54 19.81
C ARG A 736 -26.62 16.46 18.78
N HIS A 737 -27.49 17.23 18.12
CA HIS A 737 -27.08 18.34 17.26
C HIS A 737 -26.87 19.60 18.11
N PHE A 738 -25.72 20.25 17.91
CA PHE A 738 -25.33 21.52 18.52
C PHE A 738 -25.26 22.57 17.42
N PRO A 739 -26.28 23.41 17.24
CA PRO A 739 -26.22 24.51 16.28
C PRO A 739 -25.19 25.56 16.72
N THR A 740 -24.69 26.35 15.78
CA THR A 740 -23.81 27.48 16.08
C THR A 740 -24.55 28.51 16.93
N GLN A 741 -23.94 28.97 18.03
CA GLN A 741 -24.58 29.94 18.93
C GLN A 741 -24.59 31.37 18.37
N GLU A 742 -23.60 31.74 17.55
CA GLU A 742 -23.50 33.04 16.92
C GLU A 742 -23.19 32.89 15.43
N VAL A 743 -23.94 33.61 14.59
CA VAL A 743 -23.62 33.74 13.17
C VAL A 743 -22.61 34.88 13.03
N VAL A 744 -21.36 34.53 12.74
CA VAL A 744 -20.30 35.51 12.48
C VAL A 744 -20.72 36.35 11.27
N LYS A 745 -20.90 37.67 11.49
CA LYS A 745 -21.46 38.58 10.47
C LYS A 745 -20.48 38.86 9.32
N GLU A 746 -19.19 38.82 9.61
CA GLU A 746 -18.11 39.04 8.63
C GLU A 746 -17.10 37.90 8.74
N ILE A 747 -17.11 37.00 7.76
CA ILE A 747 -16.17 35.89 7.68
C ILE A 747 -14.91 36.41 6.97
N VAL A 748 -13.78 36.39 7.68
CA VAL A 748 -12.48 36.82 7.15
C VAL A 748 -11.73 35.65 6.51
N SER A 749 -11.77 34.47 7.14
CA SER A 749 -11.12 33.25 6.67
C SER A 749 -11.82 32.01 7.22
N VAL A 750 -11.92 30.94 6.42
CA VAL A 750 -12.40 29.62 6.90
C VAL A 750 -11.25 28.67 7.25
N ASN A 751 -10.00 29.11 7.06
CA ASN A 751 -8.82 28.28 7.32
C ASN A 751 -8.65 28.00 8.81
N GLY A 752 -8.34 26.75 9.17
CA GLY A 752 -8.09 26.33 10.55
C GLY A 752 -9.27 26.43 11.53
N VAL A 753 -10.49 26.73 11.07
CA VAL A 753 -11.70 26.78 11.92
C VAL A 753 -12.00 25.40 12.54
N GLY A 754 -11.97 24.35 11.72
CA GLY A 754 -12.15 22.97 12.19
C GLY A 754 -11.02 22.49 13.10
N ASP A 755 -9.80 22.94 12.81
CA ASP A 755 -8.60 22.64 13.61
C ASP A 755 -8.68 23.33 14.98
N THR A 756 -9.15 24.58 15.00
CA THR A 756 -9.41 25.36 16.21
C THR A 756 -10.45 24.67 17.09
N PHE A 757 -11.58 24.27 16.51
CA PHE A 757 -12.62 23.52 17.22
C PHE A 757 -12.02 22.28 17.91
N LEU A 758 -11.25 21.48 17.17
CA LEU A 758 -10.61 20.28 17.72
C LEU A 758 -9.56 20.63 18.80
N GLY A 759 -8.73 21.66 18.60
CA GLY A 759 -7.69 22.07 19.55
C GLY A 759 -8.29 22.44 20.91
N VAL A 760 -9.34 23.27 20.92
CA VAL A 760 -10.03 23.69 22.15
C VAL A 760 -10.74 22.51 22.81
N LEU A 761 -11.44 21.68 22.03
CA LEU A 761 -12.08 20.45 22.53
C LEU A 761 -11.07 19.52 23.21
N ALA A 762 -9.94 19.24 22.54
CA ALA A 762 -8.92 18.34 23.03
C ALA A 762 -8.21 18.88 24.28
N ALA A 763 -7.98 20.19 24.34
CA ALA A 763 -7.45 20.83 25.53
C ALA A 763 -8.40 20.69 26.74
N GLY A 764 -9.72 20.81 26.54
CA GLY A 764 -10.69 20.68 27.62
C GLY A 764 -10.71 19.26 28.17
N LEU A 765 -10.69 18.27 27.28
CA LEU A 765 -10.55 16.86 27.64
C LEU A 765 -9.24 16.56 28.38
N ALA A 766 -8.13 17.19 27.98
CA ALA A 766 -6.85 17.03 28.68
C ALA A 766 -6.85 17.65 30.08
N LYS A 767 -7.63 18.72 30.31
CA LYS A 767 -7.90 19.24 31.67
C LYS A 767 -8.91 18.41 32.46
N GLY A 768 -9.49 17.36 31.87
CA GLY A 768 -10.44 16.48 32.52
C GLY A 768 -11.89 16.99 32.50
N LYS A 769 -12.20 18.01 31.70
CA LYS A 769 -13.57 18.50 31.50
C LYS A 769 -14.41 17.45 30.77
N ALA A 770 -15.70 17.43 31.05
CA ALA A 770 -16.62 16.51 30.40
C ALA A 770 -16.87 16.91 28.93
N LEU A 771 -17.10 15.93 28.06
CA LEU A 771 -17.57 16.17 26.69
C LEU A 771 -19.08 16.46 26.71
N ASP A 772 -19.45 17.67 27.10
CA ASP A 772 -20.83 18.12 27.22
C ASP A 772 -21.10 19.39 26.39
N SER A 773 -22.27 20.01 26.59
CA SER A 773 -22.62 21.25 25.88
C SER A 773 -21.63 22.38 26.15
N SER A 774 -21.15 22.55 27.38
CA SER A 774 -20.29 23.68 27.74
C SER A 774 -18.97 23.64 26.97
N LEU A 775 -18.35 22.47 26.88
CA LEU A 775 -17.09 22.31 26.15
C LEU A 775 -17.28 22.41 24.62
N ILE A 776 -18.37 21.82 24.08
CA ILE A 776 -18.66 21.90 22.65
C ILE A 776 -18.98 23.34 22.23
N ASP A 777 -19.77 24.06 23.05
CA ASP A 777 -20.14 25.45 22.79
C ASP A 777 -18.91 26.37 22.86
N LEU A 778 -18.01 26.17 23.82
CA LEU A 778 -16.74 26.90 23.89
C LEU A 778 -15.86 26.63 22.65
N ALA A 779 -15.77 25.37 22.21
CA ALA A 779 -15.03 25.01 21.00
C ALA A 779 -15.65 25.63 19.74
N GLN A 780 -16.99 25.71 19.65
CA GLN A 780 -17.68 26.42 18.57
C GLN A 780 -17.42 27.93 18.61
N LYS A 781 -17.41 28.54 19.80
CA LYS A 781 -17.08 29.96 19.99
C LYS A 781 -15.66 30.27 19.55
N ALA A 782 -14.69 29.43 19.91
CA ALA A 782 -13.31 29.55 19.45
C ALA A 782 -13.18 29.44 17.92
N ALA A 783 -13.89 28.49 17.31
CA ALA A 783 -14.00 28.40 15.85
C ALA A 783 -14.59 29.68 15.23
N GLY A 784 -15.56 30.31 15.90
CA GLY A 784 -16.12 31.61 15.53
C GLY A 784 -15.10 32.76 15.56
N LEU A 785 -14.23 32.81 16.58
CA LEU A 785 -13.12 33.78 16.63
C LEU A 785 -12.14 33.57 15.47
N THR A 786 -11.82 32.31 15.14
CA THR A 786 -10.96 32.00 13.98
C THR A 786 -11.61 32.40 12.65
N LEU A 787 -12.94 32.29 12.51
CA LEU A 787 -13.65 32.78 11.31
C LEU A 787 -13.46 34.29 11.08
N GLY A 788 -13.33 35.07 12.15
CA GLY A 788 -13.07 36.52 12.11
C GLY A 788 -11.60 36.89 11.97
N SER A 789 -10.68 35.91 11.93
CA SER A 789 -9.24 36.15 11.88
C SER A 789 -8.66 35.98 10.47
N LYS A 790 -7.53 36.65 10.21
CA LYS A 790 -6.71 36.41 9.01
C LYS A 790 -5.77 35.22 9.19
N GLU A 791 -5.52 34.81 10.43
CA GLU A 791 -4.65 33.68 10.76
C GLU A 791 -5.46 32.38 10.86
N ALA A 792 -4.80 31.23 10.64
CA ALA A 792 -5.44 29.93 10.72
C ALA A 792 -5.91 29.57 12.14
N VAL A 793 -5.34 30.23 13.16
CA VAL A 793 -5.78 30.16 14.55
C VAL A 793 -5.87 31.59 15.06
N SER A 794 -7.03 32.02 15.57
CA SER A 794 -7.15 33.39 16.06
C SER A 794 -6.29 33.64 17.30
N PRO A 795 -5.49 34.72 17.35
CA PRO A 795 -4.80 35.15 18.57
C PRO A 795 -5.77 35.53 19.71
N GLU A 796 -7.03 35.85 19.39
CA GLU A 796 -8.09 36.19 20.35
C GLU A 796 -8.58 34.97 21.15
N LEU A 797 -8.15 33.75 20.79
CA LEU A 797 -8.43 32.56 21.61
C LEU A 797 -7.90 32.70 23.05
N LYS A 798 -6.89 33.55 23.28
CA LYS A 798 -6.38 33.85 24.62
C LYS A 798 -7.46 34.46 25.53
N ASP A 799 -8.43 35.16 24.96
CA ASP A 799 -9.51 35.80 25.70
C ASP A 799 -10.55 34.78 26.20
N LEU A 800 -10.49 33.54 25.71
CA LEU A 800 -11.30 32.42 26.18
C LEU A 800 -10.69 31.70 27.38
N GLN A 801 -9.46 32.02 27.81
CA GLN A 801 -8.77 31.27 28.87
C GLN A 801 -9.54 31.26 30.20
N GLU A 802 -10.14 32.38 30.61
CA GLU A 802 -10.93 32.44 31.84
C GLU A 802 -12.19 31.57 31.76
N GLU A 803 -12.92 31.67 30.65
CA GLU A 803 -14.11 30.87 30.38
C GLU A 803 -13.76 29.37 30.32
N PHE A 804 -12.62 29.05 29.71
CA PHE A 804 -12.07 27.69 29.60
C PHE A 804 -11.74 27.09 30.97
N GLU A 805 -11.14 27.85 31.88
CA GLU A 805 -10.87 27.38 33.26
C GLU A 805 -12.15 27.19 34.06
N SER A 806 -13.15 28.06 33.82
CA SER A 806 -14.45 28.04 34.51
C SER A 806 -15.39 26.90 34.10
N LEU A 807 -15.04 26.14 33.05
CA LEU A 807 -15.81 24.98 32.61
C LEU A 807 -16.01 23.98 33.77
N PRO A 808 -17.17 23.32 33.87
CA PRO A 808 -17.46 22.35 34.93
C PRO A 808 -16.61 21.07 34.86
#